data_AF-A0A2E1IN63-F1
#
_entry.id   AF-A0A2E1IN63-F1
#
_cell.length_a   1.000
_cell.length_b   1.000
_cell.length_c   1.000
_cell.angle_alpha   90.00
_cell.angle_beta   90.00
_cell.angle_gamma   90.00
#
_symmetry.space_group_name_H-M   'P 1'
#
loop_
_entity.id
_entity.type
_entity.pdbx_description
1 polymer ?
#
loop_
_entity_poly.entity_id
_entity_poly.type
_entity_poly.pdbx_seq_one_letter_code
_entity_poly.pdbx_strand_id
1 'polypeptide(L)'
;MDELFVPITAFGSLGGSQHTTHQELAGGRTAITTEALLAYNNLRAFLGLGETTLETVGRWAFSKGLTNNTTAWGDDESGVGLWYAMQGAKVGWIADSAFDPQLLADLQRTARLAEPDDVLELAQRVDREGFIEQLQTTDGVDAFINTLKMEPHYGGWMHSRAHGWRAIHGGAIAHDLNHLTVLSHDQSQPFMNDTFNWPQWPALEVPHPVVIDYFQSMVTLSDPTEPSPDGNGASPEPSPQPAPEPADDPEETPIDSALDVRIGGDLWWNGFTAEITLSNRSDTPINDWSWSFISPHTISGEPWGASVATSDLGNGNFEHTLSGSDWAVHINPGQSITVGFNGTQQIAIGNSGPLSAALLLSNGEPAQPKPDPIPSPEPSPQPTPEPSPQPAPEPADEPTPDSSMGYDSALGLSLLFYEANRSGDLDEANNRIAWRGDSGLDDGRDGIYFGDVTPANLQEGLSLDLTGGYHDAGDHVKFGLPLASTLSTLAWGGISFADGYKATDQMDALLETVRWGTDYMLKAQGRDAAGATTYFIAQVGDGHADHALWSAPEDQTIQRPAMAVTPEKPGSDVAAASAAALASASILFRQSGERRYADTLLDASESLYAFAECYQGKYSDSIGAVQSFYNSWSGYEDELAYGAAWLARAAEADGADGSSYRATALDLYENEIVGLNNGWTHNWDDASYATAVLLAEDVGDAGILADVRSWLDSWVEGTNGVQLTDGGLRHISTWGSLRYAANTAMLAGEVADKLIDPDGRYSQLATETIDYILGRNPRQSSYVVGYGDNFPQQPHHRAASGVGWDEFNSDQPNAHVLAGALVGGPSAADDFSYSDSRANYITNEVAIDYNAGFTGALAFLNQL
;
A
#
# COMPACT_ATOMS: atom_id res chain seq x y z
N MET A 1 -17.28 -4.44 49.43
CA MET A 1 -18.74 -4.24 49.46
C MET A 1 -19.30 -5.32 48.57
N ASP A 2 -20.30 -6.07 49.05
CA ASP A 2 -20.83 -7.26 48.38
C ASP A 2 -21.11 -6.96 46.89
N GLU A 3 -20.39 -7.63 45.99
CA GLU A 3 -20.48 -7.37 44.54
C GLU A 3 -21.82 -7.89 44.01
N LEU A 4 -22.82 -7.03 43.99
CA LEU A 4 -24.16 -7.32 43.45
C LEU A 4 -24.14 -7.66 41.95
N PHE A 5 -23.10 -7.20 41.24
CA PHE A 5 -22.95 -7.36 39.79
C PHE A 5 -21.59 -7.96 39.43
N VAL A 6 -21.58 -8.83 38.43
CA VAL A 6 -20.40 -9.59 37.99
C VAL A 6 -19.71 -8.81 36.86
N PRO A 7 -18.37 -8.58 36.93
CA PRO A 7 -17.64 -7.90 35.85
C PRO A 7 -17.47 -8.81 34.63
N ILE A 8 -17.40 -8.22 33.44
CA ILE A 8 -17.28 -8.94 32.16
C ILE A 8 -16.05 -9.87 32.12
N THR A 9 -14.97 -9.50 32.83
CA THR A 9 -13.74 -10.28 32.96
C THR A 9 -13.93 -11.61 33.69
N ALA A 10 -15.05 -11.82 34.39
CA ALA A 10 -15.37 -13.09 35.03
C ALA A 10 -15.72 -14.21 34.03
N PHE A 11 -16.16 -13.84 32.81
CA PHE A 11 -16.46 -14.78 31.72
C PHE A 11 -15.19 -15.13 30.92
N GLY A 12 -14.09 -14.40 31.10
CA GLY A 12 -12.83 -14.69 30.46
C GLY A 12 -11.87 -13.50 30.50
N SER A 13 -10.57 -13.80 30.54
CA SER A 13 -9.49 -12.82 30.41
C SER A 13 -8.33 -13.48 29.66
N LEU A 14 -8.05 -13.01 28.45
CA LEU A 14 -7.00 -13.55 27.57
C LEU A 14 -6.65 -12.49 26.53
N GLY A 15 -5.40 -12.01 26.54
CA GLY A 15 -4.95 -10.90 25.70
C GLY A 15 -5.56 -9.58 26.16
N GLY A 16 -4.73 -8.57 26.42
CA GLY A 16 -5.26 -7.22 26.50
C GLY A 16 -5.95 -6.87 25.18
N SER A 17 -6.97 -6.02 25.23
CA SER A 17 -7.13 -5.12 24.10
C SER A 17 -5.81 -4.33 24.02
N GLN A 18 -5.20 -4.17 22.86
CA GLN A 18 -3.95 -3.38 22.70
C GLN A 18 -4.13 -1.91 23.13
N HIS A 19 -5.34 -1.53 23.51
CA HIS A 19 -5.86 -0.18 23.50
C HIS A 19 -6.34 0.32 24.86
N THR A 20 -6.45 -0.55 25.87
CA THR A 20 -6.51 -0.23 27.31
C THR A 20 -6.13 -1.47 28.09
N THR A 21 -5.16 -1.36 29.01
CA THR A 21 -4.95 -2.46 29.96
C THR A 21 -6.19 -2.56 30.87
N HIS A 22 -6.50 -3.76 31.39
CA HIS A 22 -7.60 -4.02 32.32
C HIS A 22 -7.57 -3.16 33.62
N GLN A 23 -6.60 -2.26 33.76
CA GLN A 23 -6.34 -1.41 34.92
C GLN A 23 -6.56 0.10 34.63
N GLU A 24 -6.91 0.50 33.41
CA GLU A 24 -6.96 1.91 32.98
C GLU A 24 -8.37 2.54 32.99
N LEU A 25 -9.13 2.32 34.07
CA LEU A 25 -10.41 3.01 34.31
C LEU A 25 -10.16 4.42 34.85
N ALA A 26 -9.76 5.34 33.98
CA ALA A 26 -9.52 6.75 34.31
C ALA A 26 -10.61 7.68 33.75
N GLY A 27 -10.73 8.90 34.30
CA GLY A 27 -11.68 9.89 33.79
C GLY A 27 -13.15 9.53 33.99
N GLY A 28 -13.50 8.79 35.05
CA GLY A 28 -14.90 8.44 35.40
C GLY A 28 -15.46 7.20 34.70
N ARG A 29 -14.66 6.54 33.86
CA ARG A 29 -15.01 5.26 33.23
C ARG A 29 -15.11 4.12 34.25
N THR A 30 -16.00 3.16 33.96
CA THR A 30 -16.22 1.99 34.83
C THR A 30 -16.08 0.68 34.05
N ALA A 31 -15.84 -0.40 34.80
CA ALA A 31 -15.84 -1.76 34.25
C ALA A 31 -17.23 -2.12 33.71
N ILE A 32 -17.28 -2.90 32.63
CA ILE A 32 -18.53 -3.53 32.18
C ILE A 32 -18.94 -4.57 33.22
N THR A 33 -20.17 -4.47 33.74
CA THR A 33 -20.74 -5.41 34.72
C THR A 33 -22.15 -5.83 34.32
N THR A 34 -22.67 -6.92 34.91
CA THR A 34 -24.05 -7.40 34.70
C THR A 34 -25.14 -6.40 35.11
N GLU A 35 -24.79 -5.25 35.70
CA GLU A 35 -25.70 -4.12 35.87
C GLU A 35 -26.24 -3.60 34.52
N ALA A 36 -25.44 -3.70 33.45
CA ALA A 36 -25.87 -3.35 32.10
C ALA A 36 -27.09 -4.16 31.63
N LEU A 37 -27.21 -5.42 32.06
CA LEU A 37 -28.39 -6.25 31.74
C LEU A 37 -29.65 -5.72 32.43
N LEU A 38 -29.54 -5.14 33.63
CA LEU A 38 -30.66 -4.52 34.33
C LEU A 38 -31.13 -3.27 33.56
N ALA A 39 -30.21 -2.39 33.18
CA ALA A 39 -30.53 -1.21 32.37
C ALA A 39 -31.16 -1.61 31.01
N TYR A 40 -30.59 -2.62 30.36
CA TYR A 40 -31.09 -3.17 29.10
C TYR A 40 -32.50 -3.76 29.24
N ASN A 41 -32.78 -4.53 30.29
CA ASN A 41 -34.12 -5.08 30.53
C ASN A 41 -35.13 -4.01 30.97
N ASN A 42 -34.71 -2.94 31.65
CA ASN A 42 -35.58 -1.79 31.92
C ASN A 42 -36.03 -1.11 30.61
N LEU A 43 -35.10 -0.92 29.66
CA LEU A 43 -35.43 -0.43 28.33
C LEU A 43 -36.37 -1.38 27.57
N ARG A 44 -36.10 -2.69 27.62
CA ARG A 44 -37.02 -3.67 27.01
C ARG A 44 -38.41 -3.61 27.61
N ALA A 45 -38.52 -3.49 28.93
CA ALA A 45 -39.81 -3.36 29.61
C ALA A 45 -40.55 -2.07 29.22
N PHE A 46 -39.85 -0.94 29.05
CA PHE A 46 -40.41 0.30 28.51
C PHE A 46 -41.02 0.09 27.12
N LEU A 47 -40.33 -0.66 26.25
CA LEU A 47 -40.77 -1.00 24.89
C LEU A 47 -41.84 -2.11 24.86
N GLY A 48 -42.29 -2.62 26.01
CA GLY A 48 -43.25 -3.73 26.07
C GLY A 48 -42.66 -5.09 25.70
N LEU A 49 -41.34 -5.19 25.60
CA LEU A 49 -40.61 -6.43 25.34
C LEU A 49 -40.38 -7.19 26.65
N GLY A 50 -40.40 -8.53 26.58
CA GLY A 50 -40.06 -9.37 27.72
C GLY A 50 -38.58 -9.26 28.10
N GLU A 51 -38.29 -9.47 29.39
CA GLU A 51 -36.92 -9.64 29.89
C GLU A 51 -36.18 -10.74 29.12
N THR A 52 -34.86 -10.59 28.98
CA THR A 52 -33.99 -11.55 28.31
C THR A 52 -32.73 -11.83 29.11
N THR A 53 -31.97 -12.84 28.68
CA THR A 53 -30.71 -13.27 29.31
C THR A 53 -29.51 -12.92 28.44
N LEU A 54 -28.32 -12.89 29.04
CA LEU A 54 -27.06 -12.65 28.31
C LEU A 54 -26.87 -13.65 27.17
N GLU A 55 -27.12 -14.94 27.41
CA GLU A 55 -26.96 -15.99 26.41
C GLU A 55 -27.90 -15.79 25.22
N THR A 56 -29.07 -15.21 25.46
CA THR A 56 -30.03 -14.93 24.38
C THR A 56 -29.53 -13.77 23.51
N VAL A 57 -28.99 -12.70 24.13
CA VAL A 57 -28.37 -11.59 23.41
C VAL A 57 -27.10 -12.05 22.68
N GLY A 58 -26.26 -12.88 23.32
CA GLY A 58 -25.04 -13.42 22.71
C GLY A 58 -25.35 -14.29 21.49
N ARG A 59 -26.28 -15.24 21.60
CA ARG A 59 -26.71 -16.07 20.46
C ARG A 59 -27.28 -15.24 19.32
N TRP A 60 -28.02 -14.18 19.64
CA TRP A 60 -28.47 -13.22 18.64
C TRP A 60 -27.26 -12.60 17.91
N ALA A 61 -26.28 -12.06 18.64
CA ALA A 61 -25.09 -11.45 18.05
C ALA A 61 -24.30 -12.42 17.15
N PHE A 62 -24.09 -13.66 17.61
CA PHE A 62 -23.48 -14.72 16.80
C PHE A 62 -24.29 -15.03 15.53
N SER A 63 -25.61 -15.18 15.66
CA SER A 63 -26.49 -15.47 14.52
C SER A 63 -26.53 -14.36 13.48
N LYS A 64 -26.24 -13.12 13.91
CA LYS A 64 -26.16 -11.94 13.04
C LYS A 64 -24.76 -11.68 12.52
N GLY A 65 -23.76 -12.53 12.80
CA GLY A 65 -22.39 -12.32 12.32
C GLY A 65 -21.75 -11.05 12.89
N LEU A 66 -22.17 -10.63 14.08
CA LEU A 66 -21.65 -9.45 14.78
C LEU A 66 -20.38 -9.78 15.62
N THR A 67 -19.87 -11.01 15.52
CA THR A 67 -18.75 -11.52 16.29
C THR A 67 -17.57 -11.88 15.39
N ASN A 68 -16.34 -11.78 15.90
CA ASN A 68 -15.14 -12.14 15.13
C ASN A 68 -14.94 -13.65 14.94
N ASN A 69 -15.56 -14.46 15.79
CA ASN A 69 -15.65 -15.91 15.61
C ASN A 69 -17.03 -16.31 15.09
N THR A 70 -17.05 -17.34 14.24
CA THR A 70 -18.27 -17.87 13.62
C THR A 70 -19.10 -18.75 14.56
N THR A 71 -18.48 -19.36 15.57
CA THR A 71 -19.16 -20.21 16.56
C THR A 71 -18.73 -19.82 17.98
N ALA A 72 -19.69 -19.73 18.90
CA ALA A 72 -19.45 -19.49 20.32
C ALA A 72 -18.79 -20.71 20.99
N TRP A 73 -17.84 -20.46 21.90
CA TRP A 73 -17.26 -21.50 22.75
C TRP A 73 -17.02 -21.01 24.18
N GLY A 74 -17.20 -21.90 25.16
CA GLY A 74 -17.06 -21.56 26.58
C GLY A 74 -18.10 -20.53 27.01
N ASP A 75 -17.65 -19.44 27.62
CA ASP A 75 -18.50 -18.35 28.12
C ASP A 75 -18.70 -17.22 27.09
N ASP A 76 -18.38 -17.46 25.80
CA ASP A 76 -18.56 -16.50 24.70
C ASP A 76 -20.00 -15.95 24.64
N GLU A 77 -21.03 -16.80 24.78
CA GLU A 77 -22.43 -16.36 24.67
C GLU A 77 -22.81 -15.35 25.77
N SER A 78 -22.44 -15.63 27.02
CA SER A 78 -22.75 -14.73 28.14
C SER A 78 -21.90 -13.46 28.08
N GLY A 79 -20.65 -13.59 27.64
CA GLY A 79 -19.70 -12.50 27.46
C GLY A 79 -20.06 -11.48 26.40
N VAL A 80 -20.22 -11.98 25.16
CA VAL A 80 -20.72 -11.19 24.01
C VAL A 80 -22.10 -10.64 24.32
N GLY A 81 -22.96 -11.44 24.96
CA GLY A 81 -24.28 -11.01 25.40
C GLY A 81 -24.23 -9.81 26.34
N LEU A 82 -23.30 -9.80 27.30
CA LEU A 82 -23.15 -8.67 28.22
C LEU A 82 -22.64 -7.41 27.52
N TRP A 83 -21.70 -7.57 26.59
CA TRP A 83 -21.17 -6.45 25.82
C TRP A 83 -22.25 -5.81 24.93
N TYR A 84 -23.02 -6.60 24.19
CA TYR A 84 -24.10 -6.10 23.33
C TYR A 84 -25.30 -5.56 24.12
N ALA A 85 -25.63 -6.15 25.29
CA ALA A 85 -26.63 -5.60 26.19
C ALA A 85 -26.23 -4.20 26.69
N MET A 86 -24.95 -4.00 26.99
CA MET A 86 -24.40 -2.68 27.36
C MET A 86 -24.53 -1.67 26.21
N GLN A 87 -24.13 -2.03 24.98
CA GLN A 87 -24.26 -1.13 23.82
C GLN A 87 -25.72 -0.75 23.54
N GLY A 88 -26.63 -1.73 23.54
CA GLY A 88 -28.06 -1.49 23.36
C GLY A 88 -28.65 -0.60 24.46
N ALA A 89 -28.23 -0.78 25.71
CA ALA A 89 -28.67 0.05 26.84
C ALA A 89 -28.08 1.47 26.83
N LYS A 90 -26.92 1.67 26.21
CA LYS A 90 -26.32 3.01 26.05
C LYS A 90 -27.06 3.88 25.05
N VAL A 91 -27.52 3.32 23.94
CA VAL A 91 -28.01 4.10 22.79
C VAL A 91 -29.46 3.81 22.41
N GLY A 92 -29.94 2.57 22.56
CA GLY A 92 -31.22 2.11 22.00
C GLY A 92 -32.49 2.75 22.60
N TRP A 93 -32.37 3.56 23.65
CA TRP A 93 -33.46 4.33 24.25
C TRP A 93 -33.67 5.70 23.60
N ILE A 94 -32.71 6.17 22.80
CA ILE A 94 -32.78 7.44 22.09
C ILE A 94 -33.89 7.37 21.03
N ALA A 95 -34.69 8.43 20.92
CA ALA A 95 -35.72 8.55 19.92
C ALA A 95 -35.11 8.64 18.51
N ASP A 96 -35.72 7.98 17.54
CA ASP A 96 -35.18 7.82 16.18
C ASP A 96 -34.86 9.16 15.51
N SER A 97 -35.70 10.17 15.74
CA SER A 97 -35.55 11.52 15.19
C SER A 97 -34.58 12.42 15.96
N ALA A 98 -34.09 11.96 17.11
CA ALA A 98 -33.30 12.74 18.06
C ALA A 98 -31.86 12.27 18.16
N PHE A 99 -31.48 11.20 17.45
CA PHE A 99 -30.10 10.72 17.45
C PHE A 99 -29.16 11.74 16.80
N ASP A 100 -28.17 12.14 17.58
CA ASP A 100 -27.01 12.93 17.18
C ASP A 100 -25.78 12.32 17.86
N PRO A 101 -24.76 11.90 17.11
CA PRO A 101 -23.55 11.34 17.70
C PRO A 101 -22.96 12.30 18.73
N GLN A 102 -22.84 13.60 18.43
CA GLN A 102 -22.21 14.56 19.35
C GLN A 102 -22.92 14.60 20.72
N LEU A 103 -24.25 14.52 20.72
CA LEU A 103 -25.02 14.48 21.95
C LEU A 103 -24.82 13.17 22.72
N LEU A 104 -24.69 12.03 22.05
CA LEU A 104 -24.35 10.75 22.69
C LEU A 104 -22.98 10.84 23.38
N ALA A 105 -22.00 11.52 22.78
CA ALA A 105 -20.72 11.77 23.42
C ALA A 105 -20.84 12.70 24.65
N ASP A 106 -21.61 13.78 24.53
CA ASP A 106 -21.85 14.72 25.63
C ASP A 106 -22.58 14.05 26.80
N LEU A 107 -23.54 13.17 26.53
CA LEU A 107 -24.22 12.33 27.52
C LEU A 107 -23.23 11.43 28.27
N GLN A 108 -22.35 10.72 27.56
CA GLN A 108 -21.36 9.84 28.18
C GLN A 108 -20.31 10.62 28.98
N ARG A 109 -19.85 11.77 28.46
CA ARG A 109 -18.94 12.67 29.17
C ARG A 109 -19.58 13.19 30.46
N THR A 110 -20.84 13.61 30.38
CA THR A 110 -21.61 14.10 31.54
C THR A 110 -21.84 12.98 32.56
N ALA A 111 -22.18 11.77 32.12
CA ALA A 111 -22.31 10.61 33.00
C ALA A 111 -21.02 10.30 33.77
N ARG A 112 -19.85 10.54 33.17
CA ARG A 112 -18.54 10.25 33.77
C ARG A 112 -18.02 11.37 34.67
N LEU A 113 -18.37 12.64 34.38
CA LEU A 113 -17.71 13.81 34.98
C LEU A 113 -18.64 14.77 35.76
N ALA A 114 -19.96 14.65 35.61
CA ALA A 114 -20.94 15.57 36.21
C ALA A 114 -21.89 14.86 37.18
N GLU A 115 -22.89 15.60 37.70
CA GLU A 115 -23.85 15.07 38.67
C GLU A 115 -24.98 14.29 37.95
N PRO A 116 -25.61 13.30 38.62
CA PRO A 116 -26.68 12.50 38.02
C PRO A 116 -27.84 13.31 37.41
N ASP A 117 -28.21 14.43 38.04
CA ASP A 117 -29.28 15.31 37.54
C ASP A 117 -28.94 15.93 36.18
N ASP A 118 -27.67 16.25 35.92
CA ASP A 118 -27.21 16.79 34.63
C ASP A 118 -27.35 15.74 33.51
N VAL A 119 -27.08 14.47 33.85
CA VAL A 119 -27.23 13.34 32.92
C VAL A 119 -28.70 13.15 32.54
N LEU A 120 -29.60 13.21 33.53
CA LEU A 120 -31.04 13.05 33.31
C LEU A 120 -31.62 14.22 32.51
N GLU A 121 -31.15 15.45 32.75
CA GLU A 121 -31.57 16.61 31.95
C GLU A 121 -31.15 16.47 30.48
N LEU A 122 -29.92 16.05 30.21
CA LEU A 122 -29.46 15.79 28.84
C LEU A 122 -30.22 14.63 28.21
N ALA A 123 -30.47 13.55 28.96
CA ALA A 123 -31.12 12.37 28.45
C ALA A 123 -32.58 12.65 28.05
N GLN A 124 -33.31 13.43 28.84
CA GLN A 124 -34.68 13.87 28.53
C GLN A 124 -34.81 14.68 27.23
N ARG A 125 -33.72 15.19 26.66
CA ARG A 125 -33.76 15.94 25.39
C ARG A 125 -33.93 15.02 24.19
N VAL A 126 -33.57 13.75 24.33
CA VAL A 126 -33.50 12.78 23.23
C VAL A 126 -34.08 11.43 23.58
N ASP A 127 -34.71 11.28 24.73
CA ASP A 127 -35.35 10.03 25.10
C ASP A 127 -36.58 9.76 24.24
N ARG A 128 -36.87 8.47 24.08
CA ARG A 128 -38.22 8.06 23.72
C ARG A 128 -39.16 8.54 24.81
N GLU A 129 -40.16 9.33 24.41
CA GLU A 129 -41.04 10.08 25.31
C GLU A 129 -41.50 9.23 26.51
N GLY A 130 -41.08 9.62 27.71
CA GLY A 130 -41.45 9.00 28.98
C GLY A 130 -40.51 7.91 29.49
N PHE A 131 -39.43 7.58 28.77
CA PHE A 131 -38.45 6.59 29.23
C PHE A 131 -37.72 7.06 30.50
N ILE A 132 -37.22 8.30 30.52
CA ILE A 132 -36.49 8.80 31.69
C ILE A 132 -37.43 8.98 32.89
N GLU A 133 -38.68 9.40 32.67
CA GLU A 133 -39.70 9.46 33.73
C GLU A 133 -39.97 8.06 34.30
N GLN A 134 -40.06 7.04 33.45
CA GLN A 134 -40.25 5.67 33.93
C GLN A 134 -39.08 5.22 34.80
N LEU A 135 -37.82 5.45 34.40
CA LEU A 135 -36.64 5.08 35.19
C LEU A 135 -36.66 5.70 36.59
N GLN A 136 -37.13 6.95 36.72
CA GLN A 136 -37.29 7.63 38.01
C GLN A 136 -38.38 6.99 38.89
N THR A 137 -39.36 6.31 38.29
CA THR A 137 -40.43 5.60 39.03
C THR A 137 -40.10 4.15 39.37
N THR A 138 -39.14 3.54 38.66
CA THR A 138 -38.78 2.12 38.80
C THR A 138 -37.43 1.88 39.46
N ASP A 139 -36.83 2.92 40.08
CA ASP A 139 -35.47 2.90 40.64
C ASP A 139 -34.40 2.44 39.62
N GLY A 140 -34.64 2.70 38.32
CA GLY A 140 -33.76 2.29 37.22
C GLY A 140 -32.65 3.29 36.87
N VAL A 141 -32.65 4.47 37.52
CA VAL A 141 -31.74 5.58 37.24
C VAL A 141 -30.27 5.20 37.43
N ASP A 142 -29.93 4.52 38.53
CA ASP A 142 -28.54 4.18 38.84
C ASP A 142 -27.96 3.23 37.79
N ALA A 143 -28.70 2.17 37.44
CA ALA A 143 -28.27 1.22 36.41
C ALA A 143 -28.09 1.89 35.04
N PHE A 144 -28.98 2.83 34.68
CA PHE A 144 -28.88 3.61 33.45
C PHE A 144 -27.60 4.47 33.42
N ILE A 145 -27.37 5.29 34.44
CA ILE A 145 -26.21 6.19 34.51
C ILE A 145 -24.91 5.38 34.61
N ASN A 146 -24.89 4.29 35.38
CA ASN A 146 -23.71 3.43 35.50
C ASN A 146 -23.37 2.74 34.18
N THR A 147 -24.36 2.37 33.37
CA THR A 147 -24.15 1.79 32.03
C THR A 147 -23.53 2.79 31.06
N LEU A 148 -23.94 4.07 31.09
CA LEU A 148 -23.32 5.13 30.28
C LEU A 148 -21.84 5.36 30.60
N LYS A 149 -21.41 5.08 31.83
CA LYS A 149 -20.00 5.20 32.25
C LYS A 149 -19.10 4.06 31.76
N MET A 150 -19.67 2.90 31.41
CA MET A 150 -18.90 1.70 31.10
C MET A 150 -18.01 1.91 29.86
N GLU A 151 -16.78 1.43 29.93
CA GLU A 151 -15.81 1.50 28.83
C GLU A 151 -15.96 0.28 27.90
N PRO A 152 -16.38 0.43 26.63
CA PRO A 152 -16.54 -0.70 25.69
C PRO A 152 -15.27 -1.53 25.48
N HIS A 153 -14.08 -0.95 25.65
CA HIS A 153 -12.80 -1.66 25.54
C HIS A 153 -12.45 -2.49 26.78
N TYR A 154 -13.13 -2.29 27.91
CA TYR A 154 -12.83 -3.01 29.15
C TYR A 154 -13.12 -4.51 29.00
N GLY A 155 -12.17 -5.33 29.43
CA GLY A 155 -12.27 -6.79 29.38
C GLY A 155 -11.57 -7.45 28.19
N GLY A 156 -10.92 -6.67 27.31
CA GLY A 156 -9.89 -7.09 26.35
C GLY A 156 -10.31 -8.20 25.39
N TRP A 157 -10.28 -9.44 25.85
CA TRP A 157 -10.80 -10.61 25.18
C TRP A 157 -12.21 -10.41 24.59
N MET A 158 -13.12 -9.79 25.35
CA MET A 158 -14.50 -9.58 24.89
C MET A 158 -14.62 -8.52 23.82
N HIS A 159 -13.78 -7.49 23.90
CA HIS A 159 -13.65 -6.52 22.82
C HIS A 159 -13.22 -7.25 21.54
N SER A 160 -12.18 -8.07 21.58
CA SER A 160 -11.77 -8.89 20.43
C SER A 160 -12.86 -9.86 19.94
N ARG A 161 -13.78 -10.31 20.79
CA ARG A 161 -14.91 -11.20 20.43
C ARG A 161 -16.08 -10.47 19.77
N ALA A 162 -16.45 -9.29 20.28
CA ALA A 162 -17.71 -8.62 19.98
C ALA A 162 -17.69 -7.69 18.75
N HIS A 163 -16.59 -7.61 18.01
CA HIS A 163 -16.43 -6.68 16.87
C HIS A 163 -16.30 -7.40 15.52
N GLY A 164 -17.35 -8.11 15.10
CA GLY A 164 -17.37 -8.75 13.78
C GLY A 164 -17.37 -7.75 12.61
N TRP A 165 -16.86 -8.20 11.47
CA TRP A 165 -16.72 -7.42 10.22
C TRP A 165 -18.01 -7.31 9.40
N ARG A 166 -19.19 -7.42 10.03
CA ARG A 166 -20.45 -7.33 9.31
C ARG A 166 -20.65 -5.91 8.79
N ALA A 167 -20.76 -5.76 7.47
CA ALA A 167 -21.16 -4.51 6.83
C ALA A 167 -22.57 -4.09 7.30
N ILE A 168 -22.70 -2.81 7.67
CA ILE A 168 -23.97 -2.20 8.09
C ILE A 168 -24.47 -1.24 7.03
N HIS A 169 -23.66 -0.26 6.62
CA HIS A 169 -24.04 0.73 5.62
C HIS A 169 -22.83 1.41 5.00
N GLY A 170 -22.79 1.48 3.67
CA GLY A 170 -21.60 1.92 2.95
C GLY A 170 -20.40 1.03 3.30
N GLY A 171 -19.23 1.65 3.51
CA GLY A 171 -18.04 0.95 4.00
C GLY A 171 -18.03 0.67 5.51
N ALA A 172 -19.05 1.12 6.25
CA ALA A 172 -19.08 0.97 7.71
C ALA A 172 -19.48 -0.44 8.13
N ILE A 173 -18.68 -1.00 9.04
CA ILE A 173 -18.91 -2.29 9.67
C ILE A 173 -19.46 -2.13 11.09
N ALA A 174 -19.97 -3.23 11.66
CA ALA A 174 -20.50 -3.27 13.01
C ALA A 174 -19.48 -2.79 14.06
N HIS A 175 -18.19 -3.03 13.83
CA HIS A 175 -17.12 -2.46 14.67
C HIS A 175 -17.23 -0.94 14.74
N ASP A 176 -17.23 -0.24 13.60
CA ASP A 176 -17.20 1.24 13.56
C ASP A 176 -18.38 1.87 14.30
N LEU A 177 -19.60 1.35 14.11
CA LEU A 177 -20.78 1.91 14.79
C LEU A 177 -20.69 1.77 16.31
N ASN A 178 -20.11 0.67 16.82
CA ASN A 178 -19.97 0.48 18.26
C ASN A 178 -18.97 1.45 18.92
N HIS A 179 -18.03 1.99 18.16
CA HIS A 179 -17.08 3.00 18.64
C HIS A 179 -17.70 4.39 18.78
N LEU A 180 -18.94 4.59 18.31
CA LEU A 180 -19.71 5.79 18.65
C LEU A 180 -19.99 5.91 20.17
N THR A 181 -19.77 4.85 20.95
CA THR A 181 -19.88 4.85 22.42
C THR A 181 -18.53 4.92 23.16
N VAL A 182 -17.46 5.31 22.46
CA VAL A 182 -16.11 5.45 23.01
C VAL A 182 -15.74 6.93 23.08
N LEU A 183 -15.12 7.36 24.18
CA LEU A 183 -14.52 8.69 24.33
C LEU A 183 -13.01 8.54 24.53
N SER A 184 -12.24 9.60 24.26
CA SER A 184 -10.82 9.65 24.56
C SER A 184 -10.55 9.46 26.05
N HIS A 185 -9.32 9.11 26.38
CA HIS A 185 -8.88 8.82 27.74
C HIS A 185 -9.25 9.92 28.74
N ASP A 186 -8.97 11.16 28.35
CA ASP A 186 -9.21 12.38 29.11
C ASP A 186 -10.66 12.89 29.01
N GLN A 187 -11.53 12.15 28.32
CA GLN A 187 -12.92 12.48 28.05
C GLN A 187 -13.12 13.74 27.19
N SER A 188 -12.09 14.21 26.47
CA SER A 188 -12.18 15.42 25.66
C SER A 188 -12.72 15.17 24.25
N GLN A 189 -12.34 14.08 23.59
CA GLN A 189 -12.74 13.74 22.22
C GLN A 189 -13.76 12.58 22.20
N PRO A 190 -14.76 12.63 21.31
CA PRO A 190 -15.72 11.55 21.13
C PRO A 190 -15.22 10.49 20.12
N PHE A 191 -16.00 9.41 19.93
CA PHE A 191 -15.94 8.41 18.84
C PHE A 191 -14.55 7.90 18.45
N MET A 192 -13.77 7.50 19.44
CA MET A 192 -12.40 7.09 19.21
C MET A 192 -12.27 5.61 18.81
N ASN A 193 -11.33 5.28 17.92
CA ASN A 193 -11.05 3.88 17.53
C ASN A 193 -10.44 3.09 18.67
N ASP A 194 -9.73 3.80 19.54
CA ASP A 194 -9.42 3.33 20.87
C ASP A 194 -9.44 4.49 21.83
N THR A 195 -9.21 4.25 23.12
CA THR A 195 -9.18 5.33 24.10
C THR A 195 -8.17 6.47 23.77
N PHE A 196 -7.23 6.28 22.84
CA PHE A 196 -6.10 7.18 22.56
C PHE A 196 -6.01 7.70 21.11
N ASN A 197 -6.63 7.02 20.14
CA ASN A 197 -6.51 7.26 18.70
C ASN A 197 -7.82 7.84 18.13
N TRP A 198 -7.74 9.09 17.71
CA TRP A 198 -8.70 9.81 16.89
C TRP A 198 -8.14 9.89 15.48
N PRO A 199 -8.92 9.85 14.37
CA PRO A 199 -10.38 9.66 14.22
C PRO A 199 -10.84 8.27 13.68
N GLN A 200 -12.15 7.99 13.64
CA GLN A 200 -12.76 6.86 12.92
C GLN A 200 -13.64 7.33 11.73
N TRP A 201 -13.57 6.63 10.59
CA TRP A 201 -14.08 7.19 9.32
C TRP A 201 -15.38 6.66 8.76
N PRO A 202 -15.78 5.38 8.87
CA PRO A 202 -17.06 5.02 8.26
C PRO A 202 -18.28 5.40 9.11
N ALA A 203 -18.19 5.32 10.44
CA ALA A 203 -19.35 5.42 11.33
C ALA A 203 -20.01 6.81 11.38
N LEU A 204 -19.22 7.88 11.27
CA LEU A 204 -19.73 9.27 11.26
C LEU A 204 -20.41 9.63 9.94
N GLU A 205 -20.16 8.86 8.89
CA GLU A 205 -20.78 9.00 7.57
C GLU A 205 -22.05 8.14 7.44
N VAL A 206 -22.32 7.26 8.41
CA VAL A 206 -23.55 6.48 8.45
C VAL A 206 -24.73 7.42 8.76
N PRO A 207 -25.79 7.39 7.95
CA PRO A 207 -26.98 8.20 8.23
C PRO A 207 -27.50 7.94 9.64
N HIS A 208 -27.82 9.00 10.39
CA HIS A 208 -28.29 8.89 11.77
C HIS A 208 -29.43 7.88 11.98
N PRO A 209 -30.43 7.76 11.05
CA PRO A 209 -31.45 6.72 11.15
C PRO A 209 -30.89 5.29 11.13
N VAL A 210 -29.85 5.05 10.33
CA VAL A 210 -29.20 3.74 10.23
C VAL A 210 -28.41 3.43 11.50
N VAL A 211 -27.73 4.42 12.07
CA VAL A 211 -27.03 4.25 13.36
C VAL A 211 -28.01 3.91 14.47
N ILE A 212 -29.12 4.63 14.57
CA ILE A 212 -30.09 4.38 15.63
C ILE A 212 -30.83 3.04 15.42
N ASP A 213 -31.16 2.68 14.18
CA ASP A 213 -31.71 1.36 13.83
C ASP A 213 -30.76 0.23 14.25
N TYR A 214 -29.45 0.39 14.00
CA TYR A 214 -28.43 -0.57 14.43
C TYR A 214 -28.47 -0.83 15.94
N PHE A 215 -28.43 0.22 16.77
CA PHE A 215 -28.46 0.08 18.23
C PHE A 215 -29.82 -0.40 18.75
N GLN A 216 -30.93 -0.02 18.12
CA GLN A 216 -32.26 -0.50 18.49
C GLN A 216 -32.48 -1.96 18.11
N SER A 217 -31.86 -2.45 17.03
CA SER A 217 -31.87 -3.86 16.65
C SER A 217 -31.26 -4.74 17.75
N MET A 218 -30.27 -4.24 18.50
CA MET A 218 -29.72 -4.92 19.67
C MET A 218 -30.76 -5.07 20.78
N VAL A 219 -31.66 -4.10 20.93
CA VAL A 219 -32.71 -4.09 21.97
C VAL A 219 -33.87 -4.99 21.58
N THR A 220 -34.26 -5.02 20.31
CA THR A 220 -35.37 -5.86 19.81
C THR A 220 -34.92 -7.27 19.45
N LEU A 221 -33.60 -7.49 19.30
CA LEU A 221 -32.99 -8.70 18.73
C LEU A 221 -33.40 -8.94 17.27
N SER A 222 -33.56 -7.87 16.50
CA SER A 222 -33.89 -7.90 15.06
C SER A 222 -32.65 -7.96 14.16
N ASP A 223 -32.82 -7.83 12.85
CA ASP A 223 -31.68 -7.72 11.95
C ASP A 223 -31.07 -6.30 12.01
N PRO A 224 -29.75 -6.15 12.22
CA PRO A 224 -29.08 -4.85 12.31
C PRO A 224 -28.94 -4.12 10.97
N THR A 225 -29.22 -4.76 9.84
CA THR A 225 -29.16 -4.13 8.51
C THR A 225 -30.55 -3.75 7.96
N GLU A 226 -31.60 -3.99 8.75
CA GLU A 226 -32.98 -3.70 8.38
C GLU A 226 -33.57 -2.62 9.30
N PRO A 227 -34.46 -1.76 8.79
CA PRO A 227 -35.11 -0.74 9.61
C PRO A 227 -35.90 -1.36 10.77
N SER A 228 -35.90 -0.70 11.93
CA SER A 228 -36.66 -1.16 13.09
C SER A 228 -38.16 -1.15 12.80
N PRO A 229 -38.90 -2.24 13.10
CA PRO A 229 -40.33 -2.37 12.74
C PRO A 229 -41.27 -1.37 13.44
N ASP A 230 -40.80 -0.58 14.40
CA ASP A 230 -41.63 0.27 15.27
C ASP A 230 -41.67 1.76 14.90
N GLY A 231 -41.21 2.15 13.71
CA GLY A 231 -41.17 3.55 13.24
C GLY A 231 -42.53 4.26 13.04
N ASN A 232 -43.67 3.73 13.50
CA ASN A 232 -44.95 4.46 13.58
C ASN A 232 -45.98 3.75 14.49
N GLY A 233 -46.40 4.39 15.59
CA GLY A 233 -47.36 3.82 16.55
C GLY A 233 -48.78 3.57 16.02
N ALA A 234 -49.29 2.33 16.20
CA ALA A 234 -50.66 1.93 16.60
C ALA A 234 -50.92 0.41 16.37
N SER A 235 -51.54 -0.28 17.34
CA SER A 235 -52.00 -1.69 17.31
C SER A 235 -53.55 -1.76 17.14
N PRO A 236 -54.27 -2.87 16.82
CA PRO A 236 -53.88 -4.27 16.58
C PRO A 236 -54.47 -4.96 15.30
N GLU A 237 -53.99 -6.19 15.06
CA GLU A 237 -54.31 -7.27 14.07
C GLU A 237 -55.74 -7.42 13.45
N PRO A 238 -55.88 -8.05 12.24
CA PRO A 238 -56.01 -9.53 12.14
C PRO A 238 -55.41 -10.24 10.89
N SER A 239 -55.00 -11.51 11.06
CA SER A 239 -54.59 -12.53 10.06
C SER A 239 -55.77 -13.11 9.21
N PRO A 240 -55.63 -14.03 8.19
CA PRO A 240 -54.46 -14.61 7.47
C PRO A 240 -54.56 -14.77 5.90
N GLN A 241 -53.42 -15.21 5.29
CA GLN A 241 -53.21 -16.09 4.08
C GLN A 241 -53.25 -15.54 2.62
N PRO A 242 -52.57 -16.17 1.63
CA PRO A 242 -51.30 -16.95 1.58
C PRO A 242 -50.25 -16.37 0.58
N ALA A 243 -48.97 -16.69 0.78
CA ALA A 243 -47.91 -16.43 -0.20
C ALA A 243 -47.83 -17.55 -1.27
N PRO A 244 -47.53 -17.23 -2.55
CA PRO A 244 -47.20 -18.23 -3.55
C PRO A 244 -45.75 -18.71 -3.40
N GLU A 245 -45.53 -19.99 -3.70
CA GLU A 245 -44.27 -20.73 -3.60
C GLU A 245 -43.12 -20.07 -4.38
N PRO A 246 -41.87 -20.13 -3.89
CA PRO A 246 -40.68 -19.89 -4.70
C PRO A 246 -40.49 -21.05 -5.68
N ALA A 247 -40.22 -20.72 -6.93
CA ALA A 247 -39.80 -21.66 -7.95
C ALA A 247 -38.37 -22.14 -7.69
N ASP A 248 -38.15 -23.42 -7.98
CA ASP A 248 -36.97 -24.23 -7.69
C ASP A 248 -35.62 -23.59 -8.04
N ASP A 249 -34.68 -23.68 -7.09
CA ASP A 249 -33.25 -23.63 -7.34
C ASP A 249 -32.84 -24.73 -8.33
N PRO A 250 -31.99 -24.44 -9.34
CA PRO A 250 -31.37 -25.49 -10.11
C PRO A 250 -30.33 -26.22 -9.25
N GLU A 251 -30.65 -27.49 -8.95
CA GLU A 251 -29.84 -28.58 -8.41
C GLU A 251 -28.33 -28.30 -8.27
N GLU A 252 -27.84 -28.25 -7.02
CA GLU A 252 -26.43 -28.54 -6.72
C GLU A 252 -26.12 -30.01 -7.08
N THR A 253 -25.31 -30.21 -8.10
CA THR A 253 -24.64 -31.49 -8.34
C THR A 253 -23.46 -31.63 -7.36
N PRO A 254 -23.33 -32.75 -6.63
CA PRO A 254 -22.19 -32.98 -5.76
C PRO A 254 -20.94 -33.28 -6.59
N ILE A 255 -19.88 -32.49 -6.45
CA ILE A 255 -18.58 -32.76 -7.07
C ILE A 255 -17.61 -33.27 -5.98
N ASP A 256 -17.22 -34.53 -6.14
CA ASP A 256 -16.22 -35.25 -5.35
C ASP A 256 -14.81 -34.84 -5.82
N SER A 257 -14.32 -33.68 -5.38
CA SER A 257 -12.90 -33.29 -5.52
C SER A 257 -12.39 -32.64 -4.24
N ALA A 258 -11.22 -33.07 -3.77
CA ALA A 258 -10.51 -32.50 -2.62
C ALA A 258 -10.17 -31.00 -2.78
N LEU A 259 -10.20 -30.50 -4.02
CA LEU A 259 -9.91 -29.12 -4.41
C LEU A 259 -11.18 -28.49 -5.02
N ASP A 260 -11.64 -27.39 -4.41
CA ASP A 260 -12.75 -26.53 -4.85
C ASP A 260 -12.18 -25.30 -5.56
N VAL A 261 -12.78 -24.87 -6.68
CA VAL A 261 -12.21 -23.84 -7.58
C VAL A 261 -13.21 -22.72 -7.83
N ARG A 262 -12.81 -21.48 -7.62
CA ARG A 262 -13.59 -20.28 -7.92
C ARG A 262 -12.80 -19.35 -8.84
N ILE A 263 -13.51 -18.73 -9.78
CA ILE A 263 -12.94 -17.86 -10.82
C ILE A 263 -13.53 -16.47 -10.68
N GLY A 264 -12.67 -15.48 -10.54
CA GLY A 264 -12.97 -14.05 -10.56
C GLY A 264 -11.94 -13.27 -11.38
N GLY A 265 -11.90 -11.96 -11.17
CA GLY A 265 -10.99 -11.04 -11.84
C GLY A 265 -11.74 -9.98 -12.65
N ASP A 266 -11.03 -9.32 -13.55
CA ASP A 266 -11.50 -8.12 -14.25
C ASP A 266 -11.20 -8.14 -15.74
N LEU A 267 -12.11 -7.58 -16.53
CA LEU A 267 -11.93 -7.28 -17.94
C LEU A 267 -11.32 -5.90 -18.11
N TRP A 268 -10.43 -5.76 -19.08
CA TRP A 268 -9.89 -4.48 -19.53
C TRP A 268 -9.69 -4.52 -21.05
N TRP A 269 -9.24 -3.42 -21.65
CA TRP A 269 -9.29 -3.27 -23.12
C TRP A 269 -8.53 -4.39 -23.86
N ASN A 270 -9.28 -5.22 -24.61
CA ASN A 270 -8.80 -6.41 -25.34
C ASN A 270 -8.13 -7.52 -24.49
N GLY A 271 -8.16 -7.41 -23.16
CA GLY A 271 -7.56 -8.36 -22.24
C GLY A 271 -8.39 -8.57 -20.97
N PHE A 272 -7.85 -9.33 -20.05
CA PHE A 272 -8.45 -9.57 -18.74
C PHE A 272 -7.38 -10.02 -17.75
N THR A 273 -7.67 -9.86 -16.48
CA THR A 273 -6.94 -10.41 -15.35
C THR A 273 -7.84 -11.47 -14.70
N ALA A 274 -7.36 -12.70 -14.59
CA ALA A 274 -8.11 -13.80 -14.00
C ALA A 274 -7.53 -14.18 -12.64
N GLU A 275 -8.40 -14.30 -11.64
CA GLU A 275 -8.07 -14.78 -10.30
C GLU A 275 -8.72 -16.14 -10.05
N ILE A 276 -7.93 -17.14 -9.71
CA ILE A 276 -8.34 -18.52 -9.48
C ILE A 276 -8.11 -18.87 -8.02
N THR A 277 -9.19 -18.89 -7.24
CA THR A 277 -9.15 -19.32 -5.84
C THR A 277 -9.33 -20.83 -5.74
N LEU A 278 -8.37 -21.51 -5.13
CA LEU A 278 -8.35 -22.95 -4.90
C LEU A 278 -8.49 -23.23 -3.41
N SER A 279 -9.55 -23.93 -3.00
CA SER A 279 -9.84 -24.29 -1.61
C SER A 279 -9.65 -25.79 -1.39
N ASN A 280 -8.80 -26.18 -0.44
CA ASN A 280 -8.65 -27.58 -0.04
C ASN A 280 -9.79 -27.98 0.92
N ARG A 281 -10.73 -28.78 0.43
CA ARG A 281 -11.89 -29.29 1.20
C ARG A 281 -11.61 -30.65 1.86
N SER A 282 -10.43 -31.23 1.66
CA SER A 282 -10.04 -32.49 2.27
C SER A 282 -9.45 -32.31 3.67
N ASP A 283 -9.20 -33.43 4.35
CA ASP A 283 -8.55 -33.52 5.65
C ASP A 283 -7.02 -33.69 5.56
N THR A 284 -6.46 -33.67 4.35
CA THR A 284 -5.01 -33.80 4.09
C THR A 284 -4.46 -32.62 3.29
N PRO A 285 -3.21 -32.16 3.52
CA PRO A 285 -2.60 -31.13 2.67
C PRO A 285 -2.51 -31.58 1.21
N ILE A 286 -2.78 -30.65 0.29
CA ILE A 286 -2.56 -30.84 -1.15
C ILE A 286 -1.24 -30.16 -1.49
N ASN A 287 -0.31 -30.95 -2.05
CA ASN A 287 0.96 -30.48 -2.56
C ASN A 287 0.99 -30.68 -4.07
N ASP A 288 1.71 -29.81 -4.79
CA ASP A 288 1.92 -29.92 -6.24
C ASP A 288 0.59 -30.03 -7.02
N TRP A 289 -0.40 -29.24 -6.62
CA TRP A 289 -1.70 -29.25 -7.28
C TRP A 289 -1.58 -28.82 -8.73
N SER A 290 -2.47 -29.36 -9.57
CA SER A 290 -2.64 -28.96 -10.94
C SER A 290 -4.11 -28.91 -11.30
N TRP A 291 -4.52 -27.88 -12.03
CA TRP A 291 -5.90 -27.69 -12.47
C TRP A 291 -5.93 -27.28 -13.95
N SER A 292 -6.71 -28.00 -14.75
CA SER A 292 -6.83 -27.76 -16.18
C SER A 292 -8.21 -27.24 -16.55
N PHE A 293 -8.26 -26.29 -17.48
CA PHE A 293 -9.49 -25.72 -18.00
C PHE A 293 -9.37 -25.38 -19.48
N ILE A 294 -10.52 -25.29 -20.16
CA ILE A 294 -10.59 -24.96 -21.58
C ILE A 294 -11.12 -23.54 -21.72
N SER A 295 -10.35 -22.68 -22.38
CA SER A 295 -10.73 -21.30 -22.67
C SER A 295 -10.62 -21.02 -24.17
N PRO A 296 -11.50 -20.19 -24.76
CA PRO A 296 -11.24 -19.65 -26.09
C PRO A 296 -10.09 -18.62 -26.06
N HIS A 297 -9.72 -18.10 -24.88
CA HIS A 297 -8.73 -17.05 -24.71
C HIS A 297 -7.32 -17.61 -24.52
N THR A 298 -6.30 -16.76 -24.68
CA THR A 298 -4.90 -17.12 -24.42
C THR A 298 -4.38 -16.40 -23.20
N ILE A 299 -3.56 -17.08 -22.40
CA ILE A 299 -2.84 -16.47 -21.28
C ILE A 299 -1.66 -15.66 -21.83
N SER A 300 -1.45 -14.45 -21.30
CA SER A 300 -0.42 -13.50 -21.71
C SER A 300 0.40 -13.06 -20.50
N GLY A 301 1.72 -13.20 -20.56
CA GLY A 301 2.61 -12.98 -19.42
C GLY A 301 2.73 -14.22 -18.52
N GLU A 302 3.55 -14.11 -17.48
CA GLU A 302 3.73 -15.17 -16.48
C GLU A 302 2.60 -15.10 -15.42
N PRO A 303 1.91 -16.21 -15.11
CA PRO A 303 0.98 -16.27 -13.99
C PRO A 303 1.69 -16.05 -12.65
N TRP A 304 0.97 -15.55 -11.65
CA TRP A 304 1.48 -15.46 -10.27
C TRP A 304 0.96 -16.60 -9.42
N GLY A 305 1.85 -17.22 -8.64
CA GLY A 305 1.54 -18.39 -7.81
C GLY A 305 1.24 -19.67 -8.60
N ALA A 306 1.37 -19.65 -9.93
CA ALA A 306 1.25 -20.83 -10.77
C ALA A 306 2.21 -20.78 -11.96
N SER A 307 2.61 -21.95 -12.43
CA SER A 307 3.13 -22.14 -13.79
C SER A 307 1.99 -22.52 -14.72
N VAL A 308 2.11 -22.20 -16.02
CA VAL A 308 1.09 -22.52 -17.02
C VAL A 308 1.67 -23.38 -18.16
N ALA A 309 0.96 -24.45 -18.49
CA ALA A 309 1.14 -25.18 -19.75
C ALA A 309 -0.11 -24.98 -20.62
N THR A 310 0.08 -24.58 -21.89
CA THR A 310 -1.02 -24.32 -22.83
C THR A 310 -0.93 -25.25 -24.03
N SER A 311 -2.06 -25.87 -24.40
CA SER A 311 -2.21 -26.71 -25.60
C SER A 311 -3.34 -26.20 -26.48
N ASP A 312 -3.05 -25.86 -27.74
CA ASP A 312 -4.05 -25.49 -28.74
C ASP A 312 -4.84 -26.73 -29.19
N LEU A 313 -6.17 -26.71 -29.04
CA LEU A 313 -7.04 -27.82 -29.40
C LEU A 313 -7.47 -27.81 -30.87
N GLY A 314 -7.07 -26.80 -31.64
CA GLY A 314 -7.30 -26.69 -33.09
C GLY A 314 -8.74 -26.36 -33.48
N ASN A 315 -9.60 -26.02 -32.52
CA ASN A 315 -11.01 -25.66 -32.70
C ASN A 315 -11.32 -24.23 -32.24
N GLY A 316 -10.30 -23.41 -31.99
CA GLY A 316 -10.44 -22.06 -31.44
C GLY A 316 -10.45 -22.01 -29.90
N ASN A 317 -10.20 -23.13 -29.23
CA ASN A 317 -10.00 -23.22 -27.79
C ASN A 317 -8.59 -23.71 -27.45
N PHE A 318 -8.14 -23.30 -26.27
CA PHE A 318 -6.89 -23.69 -25.63
C PHE A 318 -7.20 -24.45 -24.34
N GLU A 319 -6.49 -25.55 -24.10
CA GLU A 319 -6.44 -26.20 -22.79
C GLU A 319 -5.27 -25.59 -22.02
N HIS A 320 -5.57 -24.92 -20.91
CA HIS A 320 -4.60 -24.38 -19.97
C HIS A 320 -4.52 -25.27 -18.76
N THR A 321 -3.32 -25.61 -18.33
CA THR A 321 -3.06 -26.32 -17.08
C THR A 321 -2.23 -25.43 -16.19
N LEU A 322 -2.82 -25.02 -15.07
CA LEU A 322 -2.12 -24.31 -14.01
C LEU A 322 -1.58 -25.34 -13.02
N SER A 323 -0.33 -25.16 -12.60
CA SER A 323 0.28 -25.95 -11.54
C SER A 323 0.92 -25.03 -10.52
N GLY A 324 0.72 -25.28 -9.23
CA GLY A 324 1.23 -24.39 -8.18
C GLY A 324 2.72 -24.10 -8.31
N SER A 325 3.10 -22.84 -8.19
CA SER A 325 4.50 -22.37 -8.13
C SER A 325 4.70 -21.48 -6.91
N ASP A 326 5.96 -21.24 -6.57
CA ASP A 326 6.37 -20.30 -5.51
C ASP A 326 5.68 -20.61 -4.17
N TRP A 327 4.91 -19.65 -3.66
CA TRP A 327 4.19 -19.75 -2.38
C TRP A 327 2.92 -20.60 -2.47
N ALA A 328 2.40 -20.85 -3.67
CA ALA A 328 1.13 -21.50 -3.90
C ALA A 328 1.26 -23.02 -4.17
N VAL A 329 2.44 -23.63 -4.01
CA VAL A 329 2.65 -25.08 -4.20
C VAL A 329 1.88 -25.95 -3.19
N HIS A 330 1.53 -25.40 -2.01
CA HIS A 330 0.97 -26.14 -0.88
C HIS A 330 -0.34 -25.52 -0.38
N ILE A 331 -1.39 -26.35 -0.17
CA ILE A 331 -2.69 -25.92 0.38
C ILE A 331 -3.07 -26.84 1.55
N ASN A 332 -3.06 -26.35 2.79
CA ASN A 332 -3.44 -27.16 3.95
C ASN A 332 -4.97 -27.40 4.01
N PRO A 333 -5.45 -28.41 4.77
CA PRO A 333 -6.88 -28.65 4.98
C PRO A 333 -7.64 -27.39 5.40
N GLY A 334 -8.72 -27.06 4.68
CA GLY A 334 -9.56 -25.89 4.94
C GLY A 334 -8.97 -24.56 4.50
N GLN A 335 -7.74 -24.51 3.98
CA GLN A 335 -7.15 -23.30 3.42
C GLN A 335 -7.60 -23.05 1.99
N SER A 336 -7.51 -21.79 1.57
CA SER A 336 -7.67 -21.37 0.18
C SER A 336 -6.46 -20.54 -0.23
N ILE A 337 -6.05 -20.68 -1.48
CA ILE A 337 -5.04 -19.83 -2.13
C ILE A 337 -5.65 -19.19 -3.37
N THR A 338 -5.17 -18.02 -3.79
CA THR A 338 -5.60 -17.38 -5.03
C THR A 338 -4.39 -17.14 -5.93
N VAL A 339 -4.35 -17.84 -7.06
CA VAL A 339 -3.36 -17.61 -8.12
C VAL A 339 -4.01 -16.83 -9.25
N GLY A 340 -3.25 -16.30 -10.19
CA GLY A 340 -3.86 -15.66 -11.33
C GLY A 340 -2.94 -15.37 -12.49
N PHE A 341 -3.51 -14.81 -13.55
CA PHE A 341 -2.81 -14.50 -14.78
C PHE A 341 -3.51 -13.39 -15.57
N ASN A 342 -2.76 -12.71 -16.43
CA ASN A 342 -3.32 -11.86 -17.46
C ASN A 342 -3.61 -12.69 -18.73
N GLY A 343 -4.64 -12.32 -19.48
CA GLY A 343 -5.03 -12.99 -20.70
C GLY A 343 -5.49 -12.05 -21.79
N THR A 344 -5.39 -12.51 -23.04
CA THR A 344 -5.83 -11.78 -24.24
C THR A 344 -7.13 -12.37 -24.76
N GLN A 345 -8.08 -11.49 -25.07
CA GLN A 345 -9.39 -11.88 -25.57
C GLN A 345 -9.32 -12.33 -27.04
N GLN A 346 -9.37 -13.64 -27.30
CA GLN A 346 -9.53 -14.17 -28.66
C GLN A 346 -10.98 -14.07 -29.19
N ILE A 347 -11.94 -14.02 -28.28
CA ILE A 347 -13.35 -13.68 -28.53
C ILE A 347 -13.68 -12.52 -27.61
N ALA A 348 -14.41 -11.52 -28.10
CA ALA A 348 -14.77 -10.36 -27.29
C ALA A 348 -15.70 -10.78 -26.14
N ILE A 349 -15.26 -10.54 -24.90
CA ILE A 349 -16.02 -10.79 -23.66
C ILE A 349 -16.36 -9.50 -22.90
N GLY A 350 -15.87 -8.35 -23.36
CA GLY A 350 -16.14 -7.02 -22.80
C GLY A 350 -14.85 -6.24 -22.59
N ASN A 351 -14.92 -4.91 -22.51
CA ASN A 351 -13.74 -4.06 -22.38
C ASN A 351 -13.51 -3.52 -20.96
N SER A 352 -14.43 -3.83 -20.04
CA SER A 352 -14.42 -3.39 -18.64
C SER A 352 -15.47 -4.17 -17.85
N GLY A 353 -15.24 -4.44 -16.57
CA GLY A 353 -16.18 -5.11 -15.66
C GLY A 353 -15.69 -6.49 -15.19
N PRO A 354 -16.41 -7.18 -14.29
CA PRO A 354 -15.91 -8.39 -13.66
C PRO A 354 -15.79 -9.54 -14.67
N LEU A 355 -14.66 -10.24 -14.64
CA LEU A 355 -14.47 -11.53 -15.28
C LEU A 355 -15.16 -12.61 -14.44
N SER A 356 -15.93 -13.47 -15.09
CA SER A 356 -16.57 -14.63 -14.43
C SER A 356 -16.14 -15.93 -15.11
N ALA A 357 -16.35 -17.06 -14.43
CA ALA A 357 -16.13 -18.39 -15.01
C ALA A 357 -16.83 -18.55 -16.36
N ALA A 358 -18.04 -18.00 -16.53
CA ALA A 358 -18.80 -18.08 -17.78
C ALA A 358 -18.18 -17.30 -18.94
N LEU A 359 -17.39 -16.27 -18.63
CA LEU A 359 -16.66 -15.48 -19.62
C LEU A 359 -15.30 -16.10 -19.93
N LEU A 360 -14.65 -16.71 -18.94
CA LEU A 360 -13.32 -17.32 -19.12
C LEU A 360 -13.39 -18.72 -19.77
N LEU A 361 -14.40 -19.53 -19.46
CA LEU A 361 -14.47 -20.95 -19.82
C LEU A 361 -15.33 -21.22 -21.06
N SER A 362 -14.91 -22.19 -21.88
CA SER A 362 -15.72 -22.72 -22.98
C SER A 362 -16.76 -23.73 -22.46
N ASN A 363 -18.05 -23.34 -22.37
CA ASN A 363 -19.25 -24.16 -22.07
C ASN A 363 -19.02 -25.64 -21.68
N GLY A 364 -18.84 -25.93 -20.38
CA GLY A 364 -19.18 -27.23 -19.75
C GLY A 364 -18.08 -27.90 -18.90
N GLU A 365 -18.26 -27.84 -17.57
CA GLU A 365 -17.61 -28.56 -16.44
C GLU A 365 -16.07 -28.65 -16.30
N PRO A 366 -15.53 -28.57 -15.05
CA PRO A 366 -14.11 -28.82 -14.77
C PRO A 366 -13.76 -30.30 -15.01
N ALA A 367 -12.69 -30.56 -15.75
CA ALA A 367 -12.17 -31.91 -15.92
C ALA A 367 -11.63 -32.44 -14.58
N GLN A 368 -12.13 -33.60 -14.15
CA GLN A 368 -11.67 -34.29 -12.94
C GLN A 368 -10.17 -34.69 -13.01
N PRO A 369 -9.46 -34.72 -11.87
CA PRO A 369 -8.04 -35.10 -11.82
C PRO A 369 -7.87 -36.56 -12.24
N LYS A 370 -6.94 -36.80 -13.18
CA LYS A 370 -6.63 -38.13 -13.69
C LYS A 370 -5.43 -38.73 -12.93
N PRO A 371 -5.48 -39.99 -12.48
CA PRO A 371 -4.34 -40.64 -11.81
C PRO A 371 -3.19 -40.94 -12.80
N ASP A 372 -1.96 -40.86 -12.30
CA ASP A 372 -0.72 -41.13 -13.01
C ASP A 372 -0.68 -42.49 -13.76
N PRO A 373 -0.14 -42.54 -14.99
CA PRO A 373 0.34 -43.78 -15.57
C PRO A 373 1.70 -44.17 -14.97
N ILE A 374 1.74 -45.38 -14.39
CA ILE A 374 2.93 -46.12 -13.96
C ILE A 374 4.00 -46.15 -15.09
N PRO A 375 5.30 -45.99 -14.78
CA PRO A 375 6.36 -45.98 -15.78
C PRO A 375 6.54 -47.37 -16.42
N SER A 376 6.73 -47.39 -17.74
CA SER A 376 7.25 -48.54 -18.48
C SER A 376 8.64 -48.23 -19.06
N PRO A 377 9.51 -49.23 -19.18
CA PRO A 377 10.96 -49.04 -19.14
C PRO A 377 11.53 -48.41 -20.42
N GLU A 378 12.54 -47.56 -20.23
CA GLU A 378 13.38 -46.97 -21.27
C GLU A 378 14.01 -48.02 -22.19
N PRO A 379 14.03 -47.81 -23.52
CA PRO A 379 15.05 -48.37 -24.38
C PRO A 379 16.30 -47.48 -24.37
N SER A 380 17.47 -48.10 -24.15
CA SER A 380 18.78 -47.44 -24.15
C SER A 380 19.05 -46.61 -25.41
N PRO A 381 19.72 -45.45 -25.31
CA PRO A 381 20.12 -44.67 -26.47
C PRO A 381 21.28 -45.34 -27.24
N GLN A 382 21.17 -45.38 -28.57
CA GLN A 382 22.29 -45.67 -29.47
C GLN A 382 23.14 -44.39 -29.68
N PRO A 383 24.47 -44.51 -29.78
CA PRO A 383 25.37 -43.36 -29.83
C PRO A 383 25.40 -42.71 -31.22
N THR A 384 25.42 -41.38 -31.26
CA THR A 384 25.72 -40.59 -32.45
C THR A 384 26.98 -39.75 -32.16
N PRO A 385 27.95 -39.64 -33.09
CA PRO A 385 29.35 -39.38 -32.76
C PRO A 385 29.68 -37.89 -32.53
N GLU A 386 30.61 -37.67 -31.60
CA GLU A 386 31.24 -36.38 -31.26
C GLU A 386 31.98 -35.73 -32.44
N PRO A 387 31.91 -34.41 -32.62
CA PRO A 387 32.92 -33.67 -33.37
C PRO A 387 34.17 -33.47 -32.51
N SER A 388 35.35 -33.72 -33.11
CA SER A 388 36.65 -33.67 -32.45
C SER A 388 37.07 -32.25 -32.02
N PRO A 389 37.84 -32.12 -30.92
CA PRO A 389 38.22 -30.84 -30.34
C PRO A 389 39.29 -30.11 -31.18
N GLN A 390 39.04 -28.83 -31.45
CA GLN A 390 40.04 -27.88 -31.95
C GLN A 390 40.75 -27.23 -30.75
N PRO A 391 42.09 -27.13 -30.73
CA PRO A 391 42.83 -26.64 -29.57
C PRO A 391 42.56 -25.16 -29.28
N ALA A 392 42.40 -24.86 -28.00
CA ALA A 392 42.20 -23.52 -27.45
C ALA A 392 43.41 -22.62 -27.75
N PRO A 393 43.20 -21.36 -28.18
CA PRO A 393 44.28 -20.38 -28.21
C PRO A 393 44.65 -19.96 -26.77
N GLU A 394 45.96 -19.79 -26.54
CA GLU A 394 46.53 -19.24 -25.29
C GLU A 394 45.96 -17.85 -24.97
N PRO A 395 45.90 -17.45 -23.68
CA PRO A 395 45.43 -16.14 -23.28
C PRO A 395 46.34 -15.06 -23.87
N ALA A 396 45.83 -14.33 -24.86
CA ALA A 396 46.36 -13.04 -25.23
C ALA A 396 45.93 -12.03 -24.16
N ASP A 397 46.86 -11.16 -23.75
CA ASP A 397 46.56 -10.01 -22.89
C ASP A 397 45.26 -9.34 -23.33
N GLU A 398 44.33 -9.14 -22.38
CA GLU A 398 43.06 -8.46 -22.65
C GLU A 398 43.35 -7.13 -23.35
N PRO A 399 42.81 -6.89 -24.56
CA PRO A 399 42.79 -5.55 -25.09
C PRO A 399 41.84 -4.77 -24.19
N THR A 400 42.39 -3.83 -23.43
CA THR A 400 41.61 -2.78 -22.78
C THR A 400 40.75 -2.12 -23.85
N PRO A 401 39.41 -2.22 -23.79
CA PRO A 401 38.57 -1.34 -24.57
C PRO A 401 38.85 0.05 -24.02
N ASP A 402 39.47 0.90 -24.84
CA ASP A 402 39.60 2.32 -24.58
C ASP A 402 38.20 2.94 -24.70
N SER A 403 37.35 2.75 -23.68
CA SER A 403 36.15 3.56 -23.52
C SER A 403 36.62 4.92 -23.05
N SER A 404 36.80 5.85 -23.97
CA SER A 404 37.31 7.21 -23.71
C SER A 404 36.45 8.07 -22.75
N MET A 405 35.46 7.48 -22.08
CA MET A 405 34.58 8.11 -21.09
C MET A 405 34.72 7.38 -19.75
N GLY A 406 34.94 8.13 -18.67
CA GLY A 406 35.02 7.62 -17.30
C GLY A 406 33.73 7.84 -16.52
N TYR A 407 33.74 7.52 -15.23
CA TYR A 407 32.62 7.75 -14.32
C TYR A 407 32.19 9.22 -14.25
N ASP A 408 33.11 10.16 -14.51
CA ASP A 408 32.86 11.60 -14.59
C ASP A 408 31.88 11.94 -15.73
N SER A 409 32.09 11.32 -16.88
CA SER A 409 31.23 11.49 -18.05
C SER A 409 29.86 10.85 -17.85
N ALA A 410 29.81 9.66 -17.24
CA ALA A 410 28.55 9.01 -16.90
C ALA A 410 27.71 9.84 -15.90
N LEU A 411 28.36 10.45 -14.90
CA LEU A 411 27.69 11.30 -13.91
C LEU A 411 27.06 12.54 -14.55
N GLY A 412 27.81 13.25 -15.40
CA GLY A 412 27.28 14.40 -16.14
C GLY A 412 26.11 14.03 -17.07
N LEU A 413 26.17 12.86 -17.71
CA LEU A 413 25.06 12.34 -18.50
C LEU A 413 23.83 11.99 -17.63
N SER A 414 24.01 11.32 -16.49
CA SER A 414 22.91 10.96 -15.60
C SER A 414 22.12 12.18 -15.13
N LEU A 415 22.80 13.29 -14.82
CA LEU A 415 22.13 14.56 -14.46
C LEU A 415 21.41 15.21 -15.66
N LEU A 416 21.93 15.03 -16.88
CA LEU A 416 21.29 15.51 -18.10
C LEU A 416 19.98 14.75 -18.40
N PHE A 417 19.89 13.47 -18.02
CA PHE A 417 18.65 12.69 -18.13
C PHE A 417 17.51 13.31 -17.31
N TYR A 418 17.76 13.81 -16.10
CA TYR A 418 16.73 14.48 -15.32
C TYR A 418 16.22 15.74 -16.03
N GLU A 419 17.09 16.56 -16.62
CA GLU A 419 16.65 17.71 -17.42
C GLU A 419 15.71 17.30 -18.57
N ALA A 420 15.98 16.17 -19.20
CA ALA A 420 15.15 15.62 -20.26
C ALA A 420 13.77 15.11 -19.79
N ASN A 421 13.55 14.97 -18.48
CA ASN A 421 12.29 14.55 -17.86
C ASN A 421 11.52 15.70 -17.18
N ARG A 422 12.04 16.93 -17.20
CA ARG A 422 11.34 18.07 -16.59
C ARG A 422 9.97 18.29 -17.24
N SER A 423 8.95 18.58 -16.44
CA SER A 423 7.63 19.06 -16.86
C SER A 423 7.47 20.53 -16.45
N GLY A 424 6.60 21.30 -17.11
CA GLY A 424 6.35 22.72 -16.82
C GLY A 424 6.98 23.68 -17.82
N ASP A 425 7.11 24.94 -17.40
CA ASP A 425 7.73 26.04 -18.15
C ASP A 425 9.26 25.90 -18.10
N LEU A 426 9.87 25.55 -19.24
CA LEU A 426 11.31 25.37 -19.37
C LEU A 426 11.94 26.67 -19.87
N ASP A 427 12.94 27.19 -19.15
CA ASP A 427 13.68 28.37 -19.61
C ASP A 427 14.49 28.04 -20.87
N GLU A 428 13.92 28.38 -22.04
CA GLU A 428 14.53 28.17 -23.35
C GLU A 428 15.94 28.78 -23.47
N ALA A 429 16.29 29.79 -22.64
CA ALA A 429 17.62 30.40 -22.67
C ALA A 429 18.70 29.51 -22.06
N ASN A 430 18.33 28.61 -21.15
CA ASN A 430 19.25 27.78 -20.36
C ASN A 430 19.01 26.26 -20.53
N ASN A 431 17.91 25.85 -21.18
CA ASN A 431 17.60 24.45 -21.44
C ASN A 431 18.68 23.78 -22.30
N ARG A 432 19.35 22.75 -21.76
CA ARG A 432 20.38 21.98 -22.47
C ARG A 432 19.79 20.92 -23.39
N ILE A 433 18.51 20.58 -23.23
CA ILE A 433 17.80 19.58 -24.00
C ILE A 433 17.00 20.24 -25.12
N ALA A 434 17.65 20.47 -26.26
CA ALA A 434 17.08 21.24 -27.37
C ALA A 434 15.79 20.67 -28.00
N TRP A 435 15.46 19.41 -27.72
CA TRP A 435 14.26 18.73 -28.21
C TRP A 435 13.12 18.65 -27.18
N ARG A 436 13.32 19.21 -25.98
CA ARG A 436 12.28 19.40 -24.97
C ARG A 436 11.83 20.86 -24.94
N GLY A 437 10.55 21.08 -24.69
CA GLY A 437 9.94 22.39 -24.49
C GLY A 437 8.90 22.37 -23.38
N ASP A 438 8.10 23.44 -23.30
CA ASP A 438 7.07 23.59 -22.29
C ASP A 438 5.99 22.52 -22.38
N SER A 439 5.66 21.90 -21.25
CA SER A 439 4.62 20.87 -21.16
C SER A 439 3.86 20.95 -19.84
N GLY A 440 2.65 20.39 -19.79
CA GLY A 440 1.85 20.32 -18.55
C GLY A 440 1.53 21.70 -17.94
N LEU A 441 1.42 22.76 -18.76
CA LEU A 441 1.27 24.14 -18.29
C LEU A 441 -0.04 24.42 -17.53
N ASP A 442 -1.03 23.55 -17.70
CA ASP A 442 -2.34 23.62 -17.02
C ASP A 442 -2.44 22.66 -15.82
N ASP A 443 -1.36 21.98 -15.43
CA ASP A 443 -1.33 21.07 -14.28
C ASP A 443 -1.87 21.78 -13.01
N GLY A 444 -2.95 21.23 -12.42
CA GLY A 444 -3.59 21.75 -11.21
C GLY A 444 -4.58 22.90 -11.41
N ARG A 445 -4.76 23.40 -12.63
CA ARG A 445 -5.64 24.56 -12.91
C ARG A 445 -7.12 24.21 -12.92
N ASP A 446 -7.47 22.99 -13.33
CA ASP A 446 -8.84 22.52 -13.55
C ASP A 446 -9.55 21.97 -12.29
N GLY A 447 -8.93 22.13 -11.12
CA GLY A 447 -9.42 21.59 -9.85
C GLY A 447 -8.50 20.52 -9.28
N ILE A 448 -8.66 20.24 -7.98
CA ILE A 448 -7.94 19.18 -7.27
C ILE A 448 -8.92 18.09 -6.84
N TYR A 449 -8.57 16.82 -7.04
CA TYR A 449 -9.33 15.68 -6.54
C TYR A 449 -8.76 15.22 -5.20
N PHE A 450 -9.61 15.06 -4.19
CA PHE A 450 -9.23 14.45 -2.91
C PHE A 450 -9.46 12.94 -2.98
N GLY A 451 -8.40 12.18 -3.23
CA GLY A 451 -8.46 10.77 -3.64
C GLY A 451 -8.72 10.59 -5.15
N ASP A 452 -9.44 9.52 -5.50
CA ASP A 452 -9.75 9.16 -6.89
C ASP A 452 -10.45 10.25 -7.73
N VAL A 453 -10.27 10.16 -9.06
CA VAL A 453 -10.88 11.06 -10.06
C VAL A 453 -12.38 10.81 -10.19
N THR A 454 -13.16 11.28 -9.22
CA THR A 454 -14.62 11.22 -9.21
C THR A 454 -15.24 12.61 -9.04
N PRO A 455 -16.48 12.84 -9.52
CA PRO A 455 -17.17 14.12 -9.28
C PRO A 455 -17.35 14.46 -7.80
N ALA A 456 -17.42 13.45 -6.91
CA ALA A 456 -17.58 13.67 -5.47
C ALA A 456 -16.28 14.17 -4.81
N ASN A 457 -15.13 13.79 -5.36
CA ASN A 457 -13.82 14.14 -4.82
C ASN A 457 -13.28 15.48 -5.38
N LEU A 458 -13.88 16.01 -6.45
CA LEU A 458 -13.43 17.22 -7.11
C LEU A 458 -13.69 18.48 -6.27
N GLN A 459 -12.62 19.19 -5.96
CA GLN A 459 -12.63 20.50 -5.33
C GLN A 459 -12.57 21.60 -6.40
N GLU A 460 -13.70 21.89 -7.05
CA GLU A 460 -13.78 22.88 -8.15
C GLU A 460 -13.29 24.29 -7.76
N GLY A 461 -13.39 24.64 -6.47
CA GLY A 461 -12.93 25.93 -5.94
C GLY A 461 -11.43 26.00 -5.65
N LEU A 462 -10.72 24.88 -5.73
CA LEU A 462 -9.31 24.77 -5.40
C LEU A 462 -8.49 24.61 -6.69
N SER A 463 -7.73 25.64 -7.05
CA SER A 463 -6.87 25.67 -8.24
C SER A 463 -5.45 26.02 -7.81
N LEU A 464 -4.49 25.21 -8.24
CA LEU A 464 -3.07 25.34 -7.89
C LEU A 464 -2.23 25.51 -9.14
N ASP A 465 -1.08 26.17 -9.00
CA ASP A 465 -0.02 26.04 -9.99
C ASP A 465 0.77 24.78 -9.68
N LEU A 466 0.55 23.69 -10.41
CA LEU A 466 1.30 22.45 -10.26
C LEU A 466 2.27 22.22 -11.42
N THR A 467 2.59 23.26 -12.20
CA THR A 467 3.67 23.20 -13.20
C THR A 467 5.03 22.95 -12.56
N GLY A 468 5.94 22.27 -13.27
CA GLY A 468 7.22 21.82 -12.72
C GLY A 468 7.24 20.32 -12.45
N GLY A 469 8.28 19.86 -11.76
CA GLY A 469 8.47 18.45 -11.41
C GLY A 469 8.95 17.62 -12.59
N TYR A 470 8.92 16.31 -12.43
CA TYR A 470 9.42 15.36 -13.43
C TYR A 470 8.30 14.45 -13.94
N HIS A 471 8.29 14.22 -15.24
CA HIS A 471 7.69 13.01 -15.79
C HIS A 471 8.44 11.80 -15.22
N ASP A 472 7.70 10.75 -14.89
CA ASP A 472 8.23 9.64 -14.11
C ASP A 472 9.16 8.72 -14.92
N ALA A 473 8.68 8.24 -16.07
CA ALA A 473 9.38 7.26 -16.86
C ALA A 473 9.39 7.61 -18.36
N GLY A 474 9.07 6.65 -19.23
CA GLY A 474 8.81 6.94 -20.63
C GLY A 474 7.48 7.65 -20.91
N ASP A 475 6.68 7.89 -19.87
CA ASP A 475 5.35 8.50 -19.86
C ASP A 475 5.37 9.96 -19.40
N HIS A 476 4.20 10.56 -19.15
CA HIS A 476 4.14 11.95 -18.70
C HIS A 476 3.34 12.17 -17.43
N VAL A 477 2.98 11.10 -16.71
CA VAL A 477 2.40 11.23 -15.38
C VAL A 477 3.47 11.70 -14.40
N LYS A 478 3.06 12.47 -13.40
CA LYS A 478 3.90 12.86 -12.27
C LYS A 478 3.48 12.04 -11.06
N PHE A 479 4.15 10.92 -10.82
CA PHE A 479 3.92 10.07 -9.65
C PHE A 479 4.75 10.55 -8.46
N GLY A 480 4.09 10.83 -7.34
CA GLY A 480 4.71 11.47 -6.17
C GLY A 480 5.67 10.56 -5.39
N LEU A 481 5.32 9.29 -5.22
CA LEU A 481 6.12 8.33 -4.43
C LEU A 481 7.50 8.05 -5.07
N PRO A 482 7.61 7.64 -6.35
CA PRO A 482 8.92 7.47 -7.00
C PRO A 482 9.70 8.78 -7.14
N LEU A 483 9.03 9.92 -7.33
CA LEU A 483 9.68 11.23 -7.31
C LEU A 483 10.33 11.50 -5.94
N ALA A 484 9.63 11.21 -4.85
CA ALA A 484 10.14 11.42 -3.51
C ALA A 484 11.35 10.53 -3.19
N SER A 485 11.26 9.23 -3.53
CA SER A 485 12.40 8.32 -3.41
C SER A 485 13.60 8.80 -4.23
N THR A 486 13.37 9.22 -5.48
CA THR A 486 14.42 9.79 -6.36
C THR A 486 15.12 10.98 -5.74
N LEU A 487 14.37 11.99 -5.29
CA LEU A 487 14.94 13.23 -4.77
C LEU A 487 15.69 13.00 -3.45
N SER A 488 15.16 12.17 -2.56
CA SER A 488 15.85 11.82 -1.31
C SER A 488 17.17 11.08 -1.57
N THR A 489 17.19 10.17 -2.55
CA THR A 489 18.38 9.41 -2.94
C THR A 489 19.44 10.30 -3.59
N LEU A 490 19.04 11.19 -4.51
CA LEU A 490 19.93 12.19 -5.11
C LEU A 490 20.52 13.13 -4.06
N ALA A 491 19.68 13.61 -3.13
CA ALA A 491 20.13 14.47 -2.04
C ALA A 491 21.11 13.75 -1.13
N TRP A 492 20.85 12.49 -0.78
CA TRP A 492 21.76 11.66 0.01
C TRP A 492 23.11 11.47 -0.70
N GLY A 493 23.11 11.10 -1.98
CA GLY A 493 24.34 11.00 -2.76
C GLY A 493 25.14 12.31 -2.77
N GLY A 494 24.46 13.46 -2.88
CA GLY A 494 25.08 14.77 -2.81
C GLY A 494 25.67 15.13 -1.45
N ILE A 495 25.05 14.68 -0.36
CA ILE A 495 25.52 14.86 1.02
C ILE A 495 26.74 13.99 1.28
N SER A 496 26.66 12.70 0.96
CA SER A 496 27.67 11.73 1.35
C SER A 496 28.89 11.70 0.44
N PHE A 497 28.68 11.89 -0.87
CA PHE A 497 29.71 11.83 -1.91
C PHE A 497 29.97 13.19 -2.56
N ALA A 498 29.85 14.26 -1.76
CA ALA A 498 30.03 15.64 -2.21
C ALA A 498 31.38 15.87 -2.93
N ASP A 499 32.42 15.14 -2.54
CA ASP A 499 33.75 15.28 -3.13
C ASP A 499 33.81 14.71 -4.56
N GLY A 500 33.08 13.65 -4.87
CA GLY A 500 32.93 13.14 -6.23
C GLY A 500 32.20 14.11 -7.15
N TYR A 501 31.13 14.74 -6.68
CA TYR A 501 30.43 15.81 -7.42
C TYR A 501 31.32 17.04 -7.64
N LYS A 502 32.15 17.43 -6.67
CA LYS A 502 33.09 18.56 -6.83
C LYS A 502 34.24 18.22 -7.77
N ALA A 503 34.75 16.99 -7.72
CA ALA A 503 35.83 16.54 -8.59
C ALA A 503 35.44 16.56 -10.08
N THR A 504 34.14 16.40 -10.35
CA THR A 504 33.55 16.33 -11.70
C THR A 504 32.81 17.61 -12.12
N ASP A 505 32.82 18.65 -11.29
CA ASP A 505 32.09 19.92 -11.51
C ASP A 505 30.58 19.72 -11.74
N GLN A 506 29.98 18.72 -11.07
CA GLN A 506 28.57 18.35 -11.21
C GLN A 506 27.69 18.75 -10.01
N MET A 507 28.26 19.39 -8.97
CA MET A 507 27.49 19.81 -7.79
C MET A 507 26.36 20.79 -8.14
N ASP A 508 26.62 21.77 -9.00
CA ASP A 508 25.59 22.75 -9.39
C ASP A 508 24.45 22.09 -10.18
N ALA A 509 24.78 21.15 -11.08
CA ALA A 509 23.78 20.38 -11.83
C ALA A 509 22.95 19.47 -10.91
N LEU A 510 23.55 18.87 -9.88
CA LEU A 510 22.82 18.12 -8.86
C LEU A 510 21.86 19.04 -8.09
N LEU A 511 22.34 20.18 -7.62
CA LEU A 511 21.52 21.15 -6.88
C LEU A 511 20.35 21.65 -7.73
N GLU A 512 20.55 21.90 -9.01
CA GLU A 512 19.47 22.30 -9.93
C GLU A 512 18.45 21.16 -10.13
N THR A 513 18.92 19.93 -10.29
CA THR A 513 18.06 18.74 -10.41
C THR A 513 17.19 18.54 -9.17
N VAL A 514 17.80 18.58 -7.98
CA VAL A 514 17.05 18.44 -6.71
C VAL A 514 16.08 19.61 -6.53
N ARG A 515 16.53 20.85 -6.80
CA ARG A 515 15.70 22.06 -6.68
C ARG A 515 14.44 21.98 -7.53
N TRP A 516 14.55 21.54 -8.78
CA TRP A 516 13.41 21.45 -9.69
C TRP A 516 12.31 20.54 -9.13
N GLY A 517 12.70 19.43 -8.52
CA GLY A 517 11.78 18.50 -7.87
C GLY A 517 11.20 19.07 -6.58
N THR A 518 12.03 19.66 -5.71
CA THR A 518 11.57 20.21 -4.44
C THR A 518 10.70 21.45 -4.59
N ASP A 519 10.94 22.28 -5.61
CA ASP A 519 10.06 23.41 -5.95
C ASP A 519 8.66 22.91 -6.33
N TYR A 520 8.57 21.80 -7.05
CA TYR A 520 7.28 21.15 -7.33
C TYR A 520 6.63 20.56 -6.07
N MET A 521 7.39 19.89 -5.20
CA MET A 521 6.85 19.35 -3.94
C MET A 521 6.29 20.46 -3.03
N LEU A 522 6.96 21.63 -2.98
CA LEU A 522 6.46 22.80 -2.25
C LEU A 522 5.14 23.33 -2.84
N LYS A 523 4.96 23.28 -4.17
CA LYS A 523 3.69 23.63 -4.84
C LYS A 523 2.58 22.59 -4.57
N ALA A 524 2.97 21.31 -4.46
CA ALA A 524 2.06 20.19 -4.21
C ALA A 524 1.53 20.13 -2.77
N GLN A 525 2.13 20.85 -1.83
CA GLN A 525 1.71 20.85 -0.43
C GLN A 525 0.70 21.96 -0.13
N GLY A 526 -0.53 21.58 0.21
CA GLY A 526 -1.53 22.50 0.75
C GLY A 526 -1.29 22.73 2.23
N ARG A 527 -1.08 23.99 2.66
CA ARG A 527 -0.93 24.36 4.08
C ARG A 527 -1.95 25.42 4.49
N ASP A 528 -2.39 25.35 5.73
CA ASP A 528 -3.27 26.36 6.33
C ASP A 528 -2.51 27.61 6.80
N ALA A 529 -3.22 28.57 7.39
CA ALA A 529 -2.62 29.82 7.87
C ALA A 529 -1.70 29.64 9.08
N ALA A 530 -1.79 28.51 9.80
CA ALA A 530 -0.90 28.15 10.88
C ALA A 530 0.35 27.39 10.39
N GLY A 531 0.39 27.04 9.10
CA GLY A 531 1.47 26.26 8.49
C GLY A 531 1.29 24.75 8.65
N ALA A 532 0.11 24.26 9.01
CA ALA A 532 -0.15 22.82 9.02
C ALA A 532 -0.56 22.32 7.63
N THR A 533 -0.04 21.18 7.19
CA THR A 533 -0.45 20.52 5.95
C THR A 533 -1.91 20.08 6.05
N THR A 534 -2.70 20.42 5.05
CA THR A 534 -4.12 20.04 4.95
C THR A 534 -4.39 19.03 3.84
N TYR A 535 -3.54 18.97 2.82
CA TYR A 535 -3.53 17.95 1.78
C TYR A 535 -2.17 17.97 1.06
N PHE A 536 -1.87 16.90 0.33
CA PHE A 536 -0.66 16.80 -0.49
C PHE A 536 -0.98 16.19 -1.85
N ILE A 537 -0.57 16.83 -2.95
CA ILE A 537 -0.77 16.29 -4.30
C ILE A 537 0.18 15.10 -4.52
N ALA A 538 -0.37 13.90 -4.56
CA ALA A 538 0.37 12.67 -4.76
C ALA A 538 0.55 12.33 -6.25
N GLN A 539 -0.32 12.83 -7.14
CA GLN A 539 -0.25 12.51 -8.56
C GLN A 539 -0.81 13.63 -9.44
N VAL A 540 -0.19 13.88 -10.60
CA VAL A 540 -0.78 14.70 -11.67
C VAL A 540 -0.74 13.93 -13.00
N GLY A 541 -1.92 13.75 -13.60
CA GLY A 541 -2.12 12.93 -14.80
C GLY A 541 -2.84 11.61 -14.47
N ASP A 542 -3.71 11.16 -15.37
CA ASP A 542 -4.31 9.83 -15.31
C ASP A 542 -3.44 8.84 -16.08
N GLY A 543 -2.95 7.80 -15.40
CA GLY A 543 -1.99 6.87 -15.99
C GLY A 543 -2.52 6.14 -17.22
N HIS A 544 -3.78 5.70 -17.20
CA HIS A 544 -4.36 4.98 -18.33
C HIS A 544 -4.56 5.88 -19.56
N ALA A 545 -5.04 7.10 -19.36
CA ALA A 545 -5.23 8.08 -20.43
C ALA A 545 -3.90 8.56 -21.01
N ASP A 546 -2.89 8.79 -20.16
CA ASP A 546 -1.54 9.14 -20.57
C ASP A 546 -0.91 8.01 -21.39
N HIS A 547 -1.04 6.77 -20.90
CA HIS A 547 -0.39 5.61 -21.52
C HIS A 547 -1.04 5.18 -22.83
N ALA A 548 -2.29 5.58 -23.08
CA ALA A 548 -2.97 5.41 -24.37
C ALA A 548 -2.36 6.27 -25.49
N LEU A 549 -1.51 7.25 -25.16
CA LEU A 549 -0.80 8.09 -26.12
C LEU A 549 0.64 7.61 -26.32
N TRP A 550 1.14 7.85 -27.54
CA TRP A 550 2.56 7.77 -27.85
C TRP A 550 2.97 9.03 -28.63
N SER A 551 3.23 10.10 -27.89
CA SER A 551 3.56 11.43 -28.40
C SER A 551 4.40 12.20 -27.40
N ALA A 552 5.10 13.25 -27.81
CA ALA A 552 5.84 14.12 -26.87
C ALA A 552 4.89 14.82 -25.87
N PRO A 553 5.37 15.20 -24.67
CA PRO A 553 4.54 15.86 -23.65
C PRO A 553 4.06 17.25 -24.09
N GLU A 554 4.82 17.93 -24.94
CA GLU A 554 4.48 19.26 -25.51
C GLU A 554 3.24 19.20 -26.43
N ASP A 555 2.93 18.01 -26.97
CA ASP A 555 1.80 17.78 -27.87
C ASP A 555 0.57 17.19 -27.15
N GLN A 556 0.63 16.94 -25.84
CA GLN A 556 -0.48 16.35 -25.10
C GLN A 556 -1.67 17.32 -24.96
N THR A 557 -2.87 16.84 -25.30
CA THR A 557 -4.12 17.59 -25.15
C THR A 557 -5.13 16.89 -24.24
N ILE A 558 -4.72 15.83 -23.55
CA ILE A 558 -5.58 15.10 -22.60
C ILE A 558 -5.70 15.87 -21.29
N GLN A 559 -6.78 15.60 -20.54
CA GLN A 559 -6.89 16.12 -19.18
C GLN A 559 -5.86 15.43 -18.28
N ARG A 560 -5.25 16.23 -17.39
CA ARG A 560 -4.23 15.78 -16.44
C ARG A 560 -4.68 16.08 -15.01
N PRO A 561 -5.59 15.27 -14.45
CA PRO A 561 -6.17 15.54 -13.12
C PRO A 561 -5.08 15.52 -12.04
N ALA A 562 -5.19 16.42 -11.07
CA ALA A 562 -4.34 16.44 -9.88
C ALA A 562 -5.07 15.74 -8.72
N MET A 563 -4.48 14.68 -8.17
CA MET A 563 -5.04 13.87 -7.09
C MET A 563 -4.21 14.05 -5.82
N ALA A 564 -4.90 14.30 -4.72
CA ALA A 564 -4.32 14.61 -3.43
C ALA A 564 -4.71 13.59 -2.37
N VAL A 565 -3.78 13.33 -1.45
CA VAL A 565 -4.07 12.70 -0.17
C VAL A 565 -4.48 13.78 0.83
N THR A 566 -5.44 13.45 1.69
CA THR A 566 -6.04 14.34 2.69
C THR A 566 -6.16 13.60 4.03
N PRO A 567 -6.58 14.27 5.12
CA PRO A 567 -6.86 13.57 6.36
C PRO A 567 -7.80 12.39 6.13
N GLU A 568 -8.90 12.54 5.36
CA GLU A 568 -9.91 11.50 5.10
C GLU A 568 -9.51 10.48 4.02
N LYS A 569 -8.47 10.79 3.24
CA LYS A 569 -7.92 10.00 2.14
C LYS A 569 -6.39 9.96 2.29
N PRO A 570 -5.88 9.23 3.30
CA PRO A 570 -4.51 9.31 3.76
C PRO A 570 -3.54 8.70 2.75
N GLY A 571 -2.27 9.03 2.93
CA GLY A 571 -1.16 8.50 2.15
C GLY A 571 0.15 8.78 2.88
N SER A 572 0.37 8.05 3.96
CA SER A 572 1.54 8.17 4.81
C SER A 572 2.82 7.85 4.08
N ASP A 573 2.80 6.83 3.23
CA ASP A 573 3.90 6.45 2.33
C ASP A 573 4.38 7.67 1.50
N VAL A 574 3.55 8.17 0.59
CA VAL A 574 3.91 9.27 -0.31
C VAL A 574 4.22 10.57 0.44
N ALA A 575 3.52 10.84 1.55
CA ALA A 575 3.74 12.05 2.34
C ALA A 575 5.05 11.97 3.16
N ALA A 576 5.34 10.84 3.81
CA ALA A 576 6.55 10.65 4.59
C ALA A 576 7.80 10.48 3.69
N ALA A 577 7.68 9.81 2.53
CA ALA A 577 8.73 9.82 1.50
C ALA A 577 9.02 11.25 1.01
N SER A 578 7.97 12.04 0.77
CA SER A 578 8.14 13.44 0.34
C SER A 578 8.74 14.31 1.44
N ALA A 579 8.42 14.05 2.70
CA ALA A 579 9.11 14.67 3.83
C ALA A 579 10.58 14.26 3.87
N ALA A 580 10.93 12.98 3.68
CA ALA A 580 12.32 12.53 3.59
C ALA A 580 13.09 13.27 2.46
N ALA A 581 12.46 13.45 1.30
CA ALA A 581 13.03 14.20 0.19
C ALA A 581 13.29 15.68 0.54
N LEU A 582 12.33 16.35 1.17
CA LEU A 582 12.47 17.75 1.58
C LEU A 582 13.52 17.91 2.71
N ALA A 583 13.51 17.02 3.70
CA ALA A 583 14.47 17.00 4.81
C ALA A 583 15.91 16.79 4.31
N SER A 584 16.16 15.74 3.52
CA SER A 584 17.49 15.46 2.94
C SER A 584 17.95 16.59 2.02
N ALA A 585 17.07 17.11 1.16
CA ALA A 585 17.40 18.27 0.32
C ALA A 585 17.75 19.51 1.16
N SER A 586 17.06 19.75 2.27
CA SER A 586 17.38 20.86 3.17
C SER A 586 18.83 20.79 3.67
N ILE A 587 19.32 19.60 3.99
CA ILE A 587 20.72 19.38 4.41
C ILE A 587 21.66 19.70 3.24
N LEU A 588 21.40 19.15 2.05
CA LEU A 588 22.22 19.38 0.85
C LEU A 588 22.36 20.88 0.54
N PHE A 589 21.24 21.61 0.49
CA PHE A 589 21.25 23.05 0.21
C PHE A 589 21.91 23.84 1.34
N ARG A 590 21.73 23.45 2.61
CA ARG A 590 22.40 24.10 3.75
C ARG A 590 23.91 23.94 3.67
N GLN A 591 24.41 22.75 3.34
CA GLN A 591 25.83 22.47 3.15
C GLN A 591 26.41 23.24 1.95
N SER A 592 25.61 23.48 0.92
CA SER A 592 25.97 24.28 -0.26
C SER A 592 25.85 25.79 -0.05
N GLY A 593 25.42 26.24 1.14
CA GLY A 593 25.33 27.65 1.53
C GLY A 593 23.97 28.32 1.29
N GLU A 594 22.98 27.59 0.80
CA GLU A 594 21.64 28.09 0.45
C GLU A 594 20.64 27.99 1.60
N ARG A 595 21.00 28.58 2.75
CA ARG A 595 20.29 28.40 4.03
C ARG A 595 18.80 28.75 3.98
N ARG A 596 18.41 29.84 3.31
CA ARG A 596 17.00 30.28 3.29
C ARG A 596 16.09 29.27 2.57
N TYR A 597 16.59 28.66 1.50
CA TYR A 597 15.85 27.63 0.80
C TYR A 597 15.79 26.36 1.65
N ALA A 598 16.92 25.97 2.25
CA ALA A 598 16.96 24.87 3.21
C ALA A 598 15.96 25.05 4.38
N ASP A 599 15.85 26.24 4.96
CA ASP A 599 14.88 26.53 6.03
C ASP A 599 13.42 26.36 5.53
N THR A 600 13.15 26.71 4.27
CA THR A 600 11.82 26.53 3.66
C THR A 600 11.49 25.05 3.46
N LEU A 601 12.47 24.26 3.00
CA LEU A 601 12.32 22.82 2.81
C LEU A 601 12.12 22.09 4.14
N LEU A 602 12.88 22.46 5.18
CA LEU A 602 12.76 21.85 6.51
C LEU A 602 11.39 22.13 7.13
N ASP A 603 10.90 23.37 7.10
CA ASP A 603 9.56 23.73 7.61
C ASP A 603 8.44 23.00 6.85
N ALA A 604 8.56 22.88 5.53
CA ALA A 604 7.63 22.09 4.72
C ALA A 604 7.67 20.60 5.09
N SER A 605 8.88 20.05 5.28
CA SER A 605 9.12 18.66 5.66
C SER A 605 8.53 18.31 7.02
N GLU A 606 8.77 19.12 8.05
CA GLU A 606 8.25 18.89 9.40
C GLU A 606 6.72 18.84 9.40
N SER A 607 6.10 19.78 8.68
CA SER A 607 4.64 19.82 8.57
C SER A 607 4.08 18.68 7.72
N LEU A 608 4.79 18.20 6.70
CA LEU A 608 4.32 17.10 5.84
C LEU A 608 4.45 15.75 6.56
N TYR A 609 5.54 15.56 7.30
CA TYR A 609 5.73 14.37 8.12
C TYR A 609 4.69 14.28 9.24
N ALA A 610 4.41 15.40 9.93
CA ALA A 610 3.36 15.42 10.96
C ALA A 610 1.98 15.04 10.39
N PHE A 611 1.70 15.41 9.14
CA PHE A 611 0.49 14.98 8.44
C PHE A 611 0.49 13.48 8.13
N ALA A 612 1.61 12.95 7.63
CA ALA A 612 1.79 11.53 7.34
C ALA A 612 1.65 10.64 8.59
N GLU A 613 2.24 11.08 9.71
CA GLU A 613 2.22 10.36 10.99
C GLU A 613 0.83 10.40 11.64
N CYS A 614 0.12 11.53 11.52
CA CYS A 614 -1.19 11.73 12.12
C CYS A 614 -2.33 11.03 11.36
N TYR A 615 -2.26 10.98 10.03
CA TYR A 615 -3.32 10.43 9.18
C TYR A 615 -2.78 9.22 8.42
N GLN A 616 -2.84 8.05 9.08
CA GLN A 616 -2.19 6.85 8.59
C GLN A 616 -2.99 6.09 7.54
N GLY A 617 -2.31 5.67 6.47
CA GLY A 617 -2.86 4.81 5.43
C GLY A 617 -2.02 4.86 4.15
N LYS A 618 -2.18 3.84 3.28
CA LYS A 618 -1.49 3.79 1.99
C LYS A 618 -2.13 4.76 1.01
N TYR A 619 -1.33 5.53 0.26
CA TYR A 619 -1.91 6.46 -0.72
C TYR A 619 -2.60 5.71 -1.86
N SER A 620 -2.18 4.49 -2.14
CA SER A 620 -2.77 3.66 -3.20
C SER A 620 -4.16 3.13 -2.85
N ASP A 621 -4.56 3.15 -1.58
CA ASP A 621 -5.95 2.91 -1.15
C ASP A 621 -6.83 4.15 -1.34
N SER A 622 -6.22 5.35 -1.25
CA SER A 622 -6.89 6.64 -1.42
C SER A 622 -7.03 7.05 -2.89
N ILE A 623 -6.08 6.65 -3.72
CA ILE A 623 -6.01 6.90 -5.17
C ILE A 623 -5.83 5.53 -5.85
N GLY A 624 -6.92 4.78 -5.99
CA GLY A 624 -6.91 3.41 -6.52
C GLY A 624 -6.32 3.31 -7.93
N ALA A 625 -6.44 4.37 -8.74
CA ALA A 625 -5.87 4.42 -10.08
C ALA A 625 -4.33 4.25 -10.12
N VAL A 626 -3.62 4.48 -9.00
CA VAL A 626 -2.16 4.35 -8.95
C VAL A 626 -1.69 2.89 -8.80
N GLN A 627 -2.57 1.98 -8.37
CA GLN A 627 -2.20 0.60 -8.04
C GLN A 627 -1.63 -0.18 -9.23
N SER A 628 -2.03 0.17 -10.46
CA SER A 628 -1.49 -0.46 -11.67
C SER A 628 -0.08 0.02 -12.06
N PHE A 629 0.48 0.99 -11.33
CA PHE A 629 1.76 1.63 -11.63
C PHE A 629 2.69 1.59 -10.41
N TYR A 630 2.33 2.34 -9.36
CA TYR A 630 3.13 2.55 -8.16
C TYR A 630 2.32 2.20 -6.90
N ASN A 631 1.78 0.99 -6.84
CA ASN A 631 1.11 0.50 -5.62
C ASN A 631 2.08 0.49 -4.43
N SER A 632 1.63 0.91 -3.25
CA SER A 632 2.38 0.70 -2.00
C SER A 632 2.27 -0.77 -1.58
N TRP A 633 3.30 -1.57 -1.90
CA TRP A 633 3.35 -2.99 -1.55
C TRP A 633 3.86 -3.19 -0.13
N SER A 634 4.95 -2.52 0.24
CA SER A 634 5.59 -2.57 1.55
C SER A 634 4.68 -2.10 2.68
N GLY A 635 3.89 -1.04 2.46
CA GLY A 635 3.23 -0.34 3.55
C GLY A 635 3.57 1.15 3.54
N TYR A 636 3.63 1.73 4.72
CA TYR A 636 4.06 3.11 4.93
C TYR A 636 4.99 3.26 6.15
N GLU A 637 5.16 2.19 6.92
CA GLU A 637 5.95 2.15 8.14
C GLU A 637 7.44 2.42 7.86
N ASP A 638 7.94 1.94 6.72
CA ASP A 638 9.28 2.18 6.25
C ASP A 638 9.50 3.61 5.75
N GLU A 639 8.55 4.22 5.04
CA GLU A 639 8.62 5.66 4.72
C GLU A 639 8.50 6.54 5.96
N LEU A 640 7.68 6.17 6.95
CA LEU A 640 7.62 6.89 8.24
C LEU A 640 8.97 6.80 8.97
N ALA A 641 9.57 5.61 9.03
CA ALA A 641 10.88 5.44 9.66
C ALA A 641 11.97 6.24 8.91
N TYR A 642 11.93 6.21 7.57
CA TYR A 642 12.88 6.92 6.71
C TYR A 642 12.73 8.44 6.81
N GLY A 643 11.49 8.94 6.78
CA GLY A 643 11.16 10.35 6.97
C GLY A 643 11.61 10.87 8.33
N ALA A 644 11.39 10.10 9.40
CA ALA A 644 11.86 10.42 10.74
C ALA A 644 13.40 10.45 10.81
N ALA A 645 14.09 9.46 10.23
CA ALA A 645 15.55 9.43 10.20
C ALA A 645 16.15 10.66 9.52
N TRP A 646 15.59 11.07 8.37
CA TRP A 646 16.03 12.29 7.67
C TRP A 646 15.67 13.57 8.42
N LEU A 647 14.49 13.66 9.02
CA LEU A 647 14.10 14.81 9.84
C LEU A 647 15.00 14.97 11.06
N ALA A 648 15.41 13.87 11.70
CA ALA A 648 16.39 13.91 12.77
C ALA A 648 17.70 14.57 12.31
N ARG A 649 18.26 14.09 11.19
CA ARG A 649 19.48 14.66 10.59
C ARG A 649 19.29 16.13 10.17
N ALA A 650 18.14 16.47 9.60
CA ALA A 650 17.87 17.82 9.10
C ALA A 650 17.69 18.84 10.23
N ALA A 651 16.98 18.47 11.30
CA ALA A 651 16.86 19.26 12.52
C ALA A 651 18.24 19.50 13.16
N GLU A 652 19.06 18.45 13.28
CA GLU A 652 20.42 18.55 13.81
C GLU A 652 21.32 19.44 12.93
N ALA A 653 21.18 19.35 11.60
CA ALA A 653 21.91 20.21 10.66
C ALA A 653 21.51 21.69 10.77
N ASP A 654 20.27 21.99 11.19
CA ASP A 654 19.81 23.34 11.52
C ASP A 654 20.17 23.77 12.96
N GLY A 655 20.67 22.85 13.78
CA GLY A 655 21.05 23.09 15.17
C GLY A 655 19.92 22.91 16.19
N ALA A 656 18.81 22.29 15.77
CA ALA A 656 17.74 21.81 16.64
C ALA A 656 18.04 20.39 17.15
N ASP A 657 17.20 19.89 18.07
CA ASP A 657 17.32 18.54 18.63
C ASP A 657 16.49 17.55 17.80
N GLY A 658 17.16 16.63 17.12
CA GLY A 658 16.53 15.57 16.30
C GLY A 658 16.20 14.28 17.05
N SER A 659 16.45 14.21 18.37
CA SER A 659 16.37 12.95 19.13
C SER A 659 15.00 12.29 19.15
N SER A 660 13.91 13.09 19.11
CA SER A 660 12.55 12.54 19.06
C SER A 660 12.28 11.83 17.74
N TYR A 661 12.61 12.46 16.61
CA TYR A 661 12.47 11.83 15.29
C TYR A 661 13.36 10.58 15.18
N ARG A 662 14.58 10.66 15.70
CA ARG A 662 15.49 9.51 15.74
C ARG A 662 14.92 8.33 16.54
N ALA A 663 14.27 8.62 17.67
CA ALA A 663 13.61 7.60 18.48
C ALA A 663 12.43 6.98 17.74
N THR A 664 11.61 7.78 17.04
CA THR A 664 10.53 7.29 16.17
C THR A 664 11.06 6.37 15.07
N ALA A 665 12.12 6.78 14.37
CA ALA A 665 12.74 5.97 13.32
C ALA A 665 13.23 4.62 13.85
N LEU A 666 13.86 4.62 15.04
CA LEU A 666 14.33 3.41 15.69
C LEU A 666 13.16 2.51 16.11
N ASP A 667 12.12 3.07 16.71
CA ASP A 667 10.94 2.34 17.16
C ASP A 667 10.22 1.63 16.00
N LEU A 668 10.00 2.34 14.89
CA LEU A 668 9.42 1.77 13.67
C LEU A 668 10.32 0.69 13.08
N TYR A 669 11.64 0.90 13.04
CA TYR A 669 12.57 -0.13 12.55
C TYR A 669 12.55 -1.40 13.42
N GLU A 670 12.56 -1.25 14.74
CA GLU A 670 12.62 -2.37 15.68
C GLU A 670 11.29 -3.14 15.80
N ASN A 671 10.15 -2.44 15.72
CA ASN A 671 8.84 -3.01 16.04
C ASN A 671 7.94 -3.27 14.82
N GLU A 672 8.08 -2.49 13.75
CA GLU A 672 7.21 -2.62 12.56
C GLU A 672 7.97 -3.23 11.36
N ILE A 673 9.18 -2.73 11.05
CA ILE A 673 10.00 -3.27 9.94
C ILE A 673 10.63 -4.62 10.33
N VAL A 674 11.22 -4.70 11.54
CA VAL A 674 11.76 -5.93 12.15
C VAL A 674 12.88 -6.58 11.31
N GLY A 675 13.81 -5.76 10.81
CA GLY A 675 15.00 -6.21 10.08
C GLY A 675 14.83 -6.23 8.56
N LEU A 676 15.83 -6.77 7.85
CA LEU A 676 15.91 -6.69 6.39
C LEU A 676 15.70 -8.05 5.71
N ASN A 677 15.02 -8.03 4.55
CA ASN A 677 15.04 -9.16 3.62
C ASN A 677 16.35 -9.17 2.82
N ASN A 678 17.22 -10.13 3.11
CA ASN A 678 18.54 -10.25 2.49
C ASN A 678 18.52 -10.53 0.96
N GLY A 679 17.36 -10.83 0.37
CA GLY A 679 17.17 -11.04 -1.06
C GLY A 679 16.63 -9.84 -1.84
N TRP A 680 16.31 -8.74 -1.15
CA TRP A 680 15.69 -7.54 -1.72
C TRP A 680 16.57 -6.29 -1.50
N THR A 681 16.09 -5.09 -1.81
CA THR A 681 16.87 -3.85 -1.68
C THR A 681 16.02 -2.58 -1.69
N HIS A 682 16.66 -1.47 -1.34
CA HIS A 682 16.10 -0.13 -1.41
C HIS A 682 15.56 0.20 -2.80
N ASN A 683 14.34 0.73 -2.84
CA ASN A 683 13.70 1.22 -4.04
C ASN A 683 12.63 2.26 -3.69
N TRP A 684 11.76 2.61 -4.63
CA TRP A 684 10.72 3.61 -4.43
C TRP A 684 9.61 3.18 -3.46
N ASP A 685 9.42 1.87 -3.27
CA ASP A 685 8.40 1.28 -2.40
C ASP A 685 8.97 0.85 -1.06
N ASP A 686 10.25 0.44 -0.98
CA ASP A 686 10.84 -0.09 0.26
C ASP A 686 12.03 0.75 0.72
N ALA A 687 11.80 1.58 1.74
CA ALA A 687 12.79 2.44 2.37
C ALA A 687 13.53 1.77 3.55
N SER A 688 13.20 0.52 3.91
CA SER A 688 13.73 -0.17 5.09
C SER A 688 15.27 -0.26 5.10
N TYR A 689 15.86 -0.56 3.95
CA TYR A 689 17.33 -0.69 3.79
C TYR A 689 18.04 0.65 3.98
N ALA A 690 17.47 1.71 3.40
CA ALA A 690 17.98 3.07 3.53
C ALA A 690 17.90 3.53 5.00
N THR A 691 16.76 3.29 5.65
CA THR A 691 16.56 3.54 7.09
C THR A 691 17.58 2.78 7.94
N ALA A 692 17.82 1.50 7.68
CA ALA A 692 18.80 0.70 8.41
C ALA A 692 20.22 1.27 8.32
N VAL A 693 20.64 1.70 7.12
CA VAL A 693 21.96 2.33 6.92
C VAL A 693 22.06 3.65 7.70
N LEU A 694 21.05 4.52 7.60
CA LEU A 694 21.02 5.80 8.33
C LEU A 694 21.07 5.58 9.85
N LEU A 695 20.31 4.61 10.38
CA LEU A 695 20.31 4.29 11.80
C LEU A 695 21.63 3.66 12.24
N ALA A 696 22.21 2.75 11.45
CA ALA A 696 23.51 2.17 11.74
C ALA A 696 24.61 3.25 11.85
N GLU A 697 24.56 4.28 11.00
CA GLU A 697 25.43 5.46 11.09
C GLU A 697 25.17 6.32 12.33
N ASP A 698 23.90 6.61 12.61
CA ASP A 698 23.54 7.63 13.59
C ASP A 698 23.54 7.13 15.03
N VAL A 699 23.03 5.91 15.27
CA VAL A 699 22.93 5.34 16.62
C VAL A 699 24.03 4.34 16.94
N GLY A 700 24.69 3.78 15.90
CA GLY A 700 25.74 2.78 16.08
C GLY A 700 25.24 1.48 16.71
N ASP A 701 23.97 1.12 16.48
CA ASP A 701 23.39 -0.10 17.00
C ASP A 701 23.99 -1.34 16.32
N ALA A 702 24.45 -2.29 17.13
CA ALA A 702 25.14 -3.48 16.63
C ALA A 702 24.20 -4.49 15.95
N GLY A 703 22.92 -4.51 16.29
CA GLY A 703 21.90 -5.33 15.65
C GLY A 703 21.57 -4.80 14.26
N ILE A 704 21.28 -3.50 14.16
CA ILE A 704 20.99 -2.86 12.86
C ILE A 704 22.19 -2.97 11.91
N LEU A 705 23.40 -2.73 12.41
CA LEU A 705 24.62 -2.93 11.60
C LEU A 705 24.79 -4.39 11.16
N ALA A 706 24.36 -5.36 11.96
CA ALA A 706 24.39 -6.77 11.58
C ALA A 706 23.35 -7.11 10.50
N ASP A 707 22.19 -6.47 10.51
CA ASP A 707 21.18 -6.59 9.45
C ASP A 707 21.73 -6.03 8.12
N VAL A 708 22.26 -4.81 8.15
CA VAL A 708 22.89 -4.16 6.97
C VAL A 708 24.01 -5.04 6.41
N ARG A 709 24.86 -5.58 7.28
CA ARG A 709 25.93 -6.49 6.89
C ARG A 709 25.38 -7.77 6.25
N SER A 710 24.37 -8.39 6.85
CA SER A 710 23.80 -9.65 6.35
C SER A 710 23.17 -9.46 4.97
N TRP A 711 22.50 -8.33 4.77
CA TRP A 711 21.95 -7.94 3.48
C TRP A 711 23.07 -7.70 2.44
N LEU A 712 24.07 -6.87 2.73
CA LEU A 712 25.15 -6.63 1.76
C LEU A 712 26.01 -7.86 1.48
N ASP A 713 26.30 -8.68 2.50
CA ASP A 713 27.02 -9.96 2.31
C ASP A 713 26.21 -10.88 1.38
N SER A 714 24.87 -10.90 1.47
CA SER A 714 24.01 -11.64 0.56
C SER A 714 24.13 -11.19 -0.91
N TRP A 715 24.22 -9.87 -1.14
CA TRP A 715 24.41 -9.27 -2.47
C TRP A 715 25.82 -9.45 -3.03
N VAL A 716 26.83 -9.47 -2.17
CA VAL A 716 28.20 -9.82 -2.54
C VAL A 716 28.27 -11.28 -3.00
N GLU A 717 27.66 -12.19 -2.23
CA GLU A 717 27.78 -13.64 -2.42
C GLU A 717 26.77 -14.23 -3.43
N GLY A 718 25.70 -13.51 -3.77
CA GLY A 718 24.64 -14.02 -4.62
C GLY A 718 23.80 -15.09 -3.90
N THR A 719 23.32 -14.76 -2.70
CA THR A 719 22.53 -15.68 -1.86
C THR A 719 21.15 -15.10 -1.53
N ASN A 720 20.32 -15.87 -0.82
CA ASN A 720 18.97 -15.47 -0.38
C ASN A 720 18.03 -14.93 -1.47
N GLY A 721 18.20 -15.36 -2.73
CA GLY A 721 17.38 -14.93 -3.86
C GLY A 721 18.07 -13.97 -4.83
N VAL A 722 19.21 -13.38 -4.45
CA VAL A 722 20.05 -12.61 -5.37
C VAL A 722 20.76 -13.57 -6.33
N GLN A 723 20.47 -13.46 -7.62
CA GLN A 723 21.08 -14.30 -8.64
C GLN A 723 22.23 -13.54 -9.32
N LEU A 724 23.40 -14.16 -9.40
CA LEU A 724 24.54 -13.60 -10.11
C LEU A 724 24.55 -14.11 -11.55
N THR A 725 24.62 -13.20 -12.51
CA THR A 725 24.91 -13.57 -13.91
C THR A 725 26.38 -13.97 -14.07
N ASP A 726 26.72 -14.62 -15.19
CA ASP A 726 28.13 -14.93 -15.52
C ASP A 726 28.98 -13.65 -15.61
N GLY A 727 28.37 -12.54 -16.02
CA GLY A 727 28.95 -11.21 -16.07
C GLY A 727 29.04 -10.48 -14.74
N GLY A 728 28.45 -11.00 -13.66
CA GLY A 728 28.51 -10.42 -12.31
C GLY A 728 27.39 -9.44 -11.96
N LEU A 729 26.31 -9.36 -12.75
CA LEU A 729 25.11 -8.60 -12.37
C LEU A 729 24.39 -9.30 -11.22
N ARG A 730 24.01 -8.55 -10.19
CA ARG A 730 23.12 -8.98 -9.10
C ARG A 730 21.67 -8.77 -9.55
N HIS A 731 21.00 -9.84 -9.96
CA HIS A 731 19.65 -9.82 -10.52
C HIS A 731 18.64 -10.34 -9.49
N ILE A 732 17.61 -9.54 -9.18
CA ILE A 732 16.54 -9.89 -8.22
C ILE A 732 15.13 -9.80 -8.80
N SER A 733 14.96 -9.13 -9.94
CA SER A 733 13.63 -8.86 -10.51
C SER A 733 13.72 -8.67 -12.02
N THR A 734 12.69 -9.12 -12.73
CA THR A 734 12.51 -8.97 -14.18
C THR A 734 12.41 -7.50 -14.59
N TRP A 735 11.86 -6.64 -13.74
CA TRP A 735 11.60 -5.22 -14.04
C TRP A 735 12.66 -4.33 -13.40
N GLY A 736 13.40 -3.55 -14.20
CA GLY A 736 14.39 -2.62 -13.68
C GLY A 736 15.50 -3.32 -12.88
N SER A 737 16.02 -4.44 -13.39
CA SER A 737 17.08 -5.21 -12.72
C SER A 737 18.31 -4.35 -12.41
N LEU A 738 18.69 -3.45 -13.33
CA LEU A 738 19.83 -2.54 -13.12
C LEU A 738 19.55 -1.43 -12.11
N ARG A 739 18.30 -0.98 -11.97
CA ARG A 739 17.91 -0.02 -10.92
C ARG A 739 18.15 -0.59 -9.54
N TYR A 740 17.71 -1.84 -9.30
CA TYR A 740 17.93 -2.49 -8.01
C TYR A 740 19.42 -2.69 -7.72
N ALA A 741 20.19 -3.11 -8.72
CA ALA A 741 21.64 -3.25 -8.58
C ALA A 741 22.32 -1.90 -8.28
N ALA A 742 21.94 -0.84 -8.98
CA ALA A 742 22.50 0.50 -8.79
C ALA A 742 22.14 1.11 -7.42
N ASN A 743 20.91 0.91 -6.93
CA ASN A 743 20.51 1.33 -5.58
C ASN A 743 21.34 0.63 -4.51
N THR A 744 21.53 -0.69 -4.62
CA THR A 744 22.41 -1.43 -3.71
C THR A 744 23.86 -0.96 -3.83
N ALA A 745 24.36 -0.68 -5.03
CA ALA A 745 25.71 -0.19 -5.25
C ALA A 745 25.97 1.15 -4.53
N MET A 746 25.01 2.08 -4.57
CA MET A 746 25.12 3.34 -3.82
C MET A 746 25.20 3.08 -2.32
N LEU A 747 24.28 2.30 -1.75
CA LEU A 747 24.25 2.04 -0.32
C LEU A 747 25.46 1.21 0.15
N ALA A 748 25.96 0.29 -0.69
CA ALA A 748 27.21 -0.42 -0.41
C ALA A 748 28.41 0.55 -0.36
N GLY A 749 28.44 1.55 -1.26
CA GLY A 749 29.43 2.62 -1.22
C GLY A 749 29.32 3.48 0.05
N GLU A 750 28.10 3.81 0.47
CA GLU A 750 27.85 4.57 1.70
C GLU A 750 28.35 3.80 2.94
N VAL A 751 27.96 2.53 3.05
CA VAL A 751 28.40 1.66 4.15
C VAL A 751 29.92 1.50 4.12
N ALA A 752 30.54 1.34 2.94
CA ALA A 752 31.99 1.23 2.80
C ALA A 752 32.73 2.50 3.25
N ASP A 753 32.20 3.68 2.92
CA ASP A 753 32.83 4.97 3.24
C ASP A 753 32.65 5.37 4.71
N LYS A 754 31.45 5.12 5.28
CA LYS A 754 31.07 5.66 6.60
C LYS A 754 31.13 4.64 7.74
N LEU A 755 30.90 3.36 7.45
CA LEU A 755 30.70 2.33 8.48
C LEU A 755 31.81 1.27 8.48
N ILE A 756 31.81 0.39 7.48
CA ILE A 756 32.68 -0.77 7.38
C ILE A 756 32.89 -1.17 5.92
N ASP A 757 34.10 -1.62 5.57
CA ASP A 757 34.38 -2.24 4.27
C ASP A 757 35.22 -3.52 4.46
N PRO A 758 34.59 -4.65 4.84
CA PRO A 758 35.30 -5.86 5.20
C PRO A 758 36.04 -6.44 3.98
N ASP A 759 37.37 -6.36 4.02
CA ASP A 759 38.26 -6.79 2.94
C ASP A 759 38.06 -6.05 1.60
N GLY A 760 37.41 -4.89 1.59
CA GLY A 760 37.13 -4.12 0.37
C GLY A 760 35.90 -4.57 -0.42
N ARG A 761 35.09 -5.49 0.13
CA ARG A 761 34.04 -6.17 -0.64
C ARG A 761 32.82 -5.29 -0.95
N TYR A 762 32.52 -4.27 -0.15
CA TYR A 762 31.34 -3.41 -0.39
C TYR A 762 31.66 -2.32 -1.40
N SER A 763 32.86 -1.72 -1.32
CA SER A 763 33.36 -0.83 -2.37
C SER A 763 33.55 -1.57 -3.71
N GLN A 764 33.99 -2.85 -3.66
CA GLN A 764 34.06 -3.70 -4.84
C GLN A 764 32.68 -4.02 -5.42
N LEU A 765 31.67 -4.34 -4.59
CA LEU A 765 30.29 -4.54 -5.05
C LEU A 765 29.78 -3.31 -5.82
N ALA A 766 30.01 -2.11 -5.28
CA ALA A 766 29.64 -0.87 -5.94
C ALA A 766 30.38 -0.70 -7.29
N THR A 767 31.70 -0.90 -7.30
CA THR A 767 32.55 -0.76 -8.50
C THR A 767 32.13 -1.74 -9.58
N GLU A 768 32.01 -3.04 -9.28
CA GLU A 768 31.65 -4.08 -10.25
C GLU A 768 30.26 -3.85 -10.86
N THR A 769 29.31 -3.40 -10.04
CA THR A 769 27.95 -3.13 -10.50
C THR A 769 27.92 -1.97 -11.51
N ILE A 770 28.61 -0.88 -11.21
CA ILE A 770 28.66 0.27 -12.11
C ILE A 770 29.49 -0.02 -13.35
N ASP A 771 30.62 -0.73 -13.23
CA ASP A 771 31.39 -1.23 -14.36
C ASP A 771 30.53 -2.08 -15.30
N TYR A 772 29.72 -2.99 -14.73
CA TYR A 772 28.78 -3.80 -15.51
C TYR A 772 27.79 -2.93 -16.28
N ILE A 773 27.14 -1.97 -15.60
CA ILE A 773 26.17 -1.03 -16.20
C ILE A 773 26.83 -0.24 -17.35
N LEU A 774 28.06 0.21 -17.16
CA LEU A 774 28.77 1.07 -18.11
C LEU A 774 29.36 0.33 -19.30
N GLY A 775 29.41 -1.00 -19.27
CA GLY A 775 29.76 -1.83 -20.44
C GLY A 775 30.75 -2.94 -20.19
N ARG A 776 31.26 -3.10 -18.96
CA ARG A 776 32.12 -4.22 -18.55
C ARG A 776 31.27 -5.46 -18.24
N ASN A 777 30.59 -5.94 -19.27
CA ASN A 777 29.70 -7.09 -19.21
C ASN A 777 29.89 -7.99 -20.44
N PRO A 778 29.37 -9.23 -20.44
CA PRO A 778 29.52 -10.17 -21.56
C PRO A 778 28.95 -9.67 -22.89
N ARG A 779 28.01 -8.71 -22.87
CA ARG A 779 27.48 -8.07 -24.08
C ARG A 779 28.41 -6.99 -24.64
N GLN A 780 29.44 -6.57 -23.92
CA GLN A 780 30.34 -5.47 -24.30
C GLN A 780 29.55 -4.23 -24.75
N SER A 781 28.47 -3.94 -24.04
CA SER A 781 27.48 -2.91 -24.37
C SER A 781 27.14 -2.14 -23.10
N SER A 782 27.14 -0.81 -23.17
CA SER A 782 26.59 0.01 -22.09
C SER A 782 25.08 -0.21 -21.97
N TYR A 783 24.56 -0.03 -20.77
CA TYR A 783 23.13 0.09 -20.48
C TYR A 783 22.71 1.55 -20.25
N VAL A 784 23.62 2.51 -20.45
CA VAL A 784 23.35 3.94 -20.28
C VAL A 784 23.30 4.59 -21.64
N VAL A 785 22.16 5.17 -21.99
CA VAL A 785 21.94 5.80 -23.29
C VAL A 785 22.96 6.92 -23.51
N GLY A 786 23.66 6.90 -24.64
CA GLY A 786 24.67 7.89 -25.00
C GLY A 786 26.03 7.73 -24.32
N TYR A 787 26.26 6.67 -23.53
CA TYR A 787 27.55 6.38 -22.91
C TYR A 787 28.32 5.29 -23.68
N GLY A 788 29.57 5.56 -24.03
CA GLY A 788 30.41 4.66 -24.82
C GLY A 788 29.96 4.54 -26.29
N ASP A 789 30.56 3.58 -27.01
CA ASP A 789 30.32 3.41 -28.45
C ASP A 789 29.13 2.49 -28.79
N ASN A 790 28.64 1.74 -27.80
CA ASN A 790 27.58 0.73 -27.98
C ASN A 790 26.60 0.81 -26.81
N PHE A 791 25.54 1.59 -26.97
CA PHE A 791 24.52 1.89 -25.96
C PHE A 791 23.10 1.68 -26.52
N PRO A 792 22.05 1.63 -25.66
CA PRO A 792 20.67 1.46 -26.10
C PRO A 792 20.18 2.61 -27.00
N GLN A 793 19.62 2.29 -28.16
CA GLN A 793 19.17 3.28 -29.15
C GLN A 793 17.65 3.45 -29.17
N GLN A 794 16.90 2.56 -28.53
CA GLN A 794 15.45 2.55 -28.55
C GLN A 794 14.84 2.48 -27.14
N PRO A 795 15.26 3.30 -26.16
CA PRO A 795 14.62 3.31 -24.85
C PRO A 795 13.11 3.58 -25.00
N HIS A 796 12.28 2.94 -24.17
CA HIS A 796 10.84 3.15 -24.11
C HIS A 796 10.58 4.53 -23.50
N HIS A 797 10.59 5.57 -24.34
CA HIS A 797 10.40 6.95 -23.90
C HIS A 797 9.72 7.76 -24.99
N ARG A 798 8.53 8.29 -24.71
CA ARG A 798 7.67 8.95 -25.69
C ARG A 798 8.35 10.14 -26.37
N ALA A 799 8.80 11.13 -25.58
CA ALA A 799 9.44 12.33 -26.10
C ALA A 799 10.72 12.02 -26.91
N ALA A 800 11.61 11.19 -26.37
CA ALA A 800 12.85 10.81 -27.07
C ALA A 800 12.60 10.01 -28.35
N SER A 801 11.55 9.18 -28.39
CA SER A 801 11.22 8.38 -29.56
C SER A 801 10.95 9.21 -30.81
N GLY A 802 10.27 10.36 -30.65
CA GLY A 802 9.88 11.26 -31.74
C GLY A 802 8.96 10.62 -32.79
N VAL A 803 8.35 9.47 -32.46
CA VAL A 803 7.44 8.73 -33.34
C VAL A 803 6.06 8.59 -32.70
N GLY A 804 5.05 8.28 -33.49
CA GLY A 804 3.71 7.90 -33.01
C GLY A 804 3.49 6.39 -33.00
N TRP A 805 2.28 5.94 -32.64
CA TRP A 805 1.91 4.51 -32.60
C TRP A 805 2.17 3.75 -33.91
N ASP A 806 2.01 4.41 -35.07
CA ASP A 806 2.24 3.79 -36.38
C ASP A 806 3.70 3.34 -36.58
N GLU A 807 4.65 4.03 -35.94
CA GLU A 807 6.09 3.76 -36.03
C GLU A 807 6.67 3.24 -34.71
N PHE A 808 5.82 3.00 -33.69
CA PHE A 808 6.23 2.52 -32.37
C PHE A 808 7.07 1.24 -32.43
N ASN A 809 6.69 0.29 -33.29
CA ASN A 809 7.39 -0.98 -33.48
C ASN A 809 8.48 -0.94 -34.57
N SER A 810 8.84 0.25 -35.07
CA SER A 810 9.96 0.43 -36.01
C SER A 810 11.27 -0.02 -35.37
N ASP A 811 12.17 -0.62 -36.16
CA ASP A 811 13.53 -0.99 -35.75
C ASP A 811 14.52 0.18 -35.80
N GLN A 812 14.06 1.37 -36.19
CA GLN A 812 14.89 2.55 -36.25
C GLN A 812 15.15 3.11 -34.84
N PRO A 813 16.36 3.67 -34.62
CA PRO A 813 16.69 4.40 -33.40
C PRO A 813 15.64 5.48 -33.08
N ASN A 814 15.51 5.81 -31.81
CA ASN A 814 14.73 6.96 -31.37
C ASN A 814 15.24 8.25 -32.06
N ALA A 815 14.32 9.19 -32.34
CA ALA A 815 14.66 10.45 -33.01
C ALA A 815 15.64 11.31 -32.20
N HIS A 816 15.62 11.17 -30.88
CA HIS A 816 16.50 11.87 -29.95
C HIS A 816 17.25 10.90 -29.05
N VAL A 817 18.51 11.21 -28.77
CA VAL A 817 19.32 10.48 -27.79
C VAL A 817 18.95 10.99 -26.40
N LEU A 818 18.31 10.13 -25.61
CA LEU A 818 17.98 10.40 -24.20
C LEU A 818 19.21 10.18 -23.31
N ALA A 819 20.21 11.04 -23.49
CA ALA A 819 21.53 10.84 -22.92
C ALA A 819 21.49 10.72 -21.39
N GLY A 820 22.16 9.69 -20.86
CA GLY A 820 22.26 9.39 -19.43
C GLY A 820 21.21 8.45 -18.87
N ALA A 821 20.15 8.13 -19.62
CA ALA A 821 19.12 7.23 -19.12
C ALA A 821 19.64 5.81 -18.89
N LEU A 822 19.44 5.27 -17.69
CA LEU A 822 19.70 3.87 -17.37
C LEU A 822 18.47 3.05 -17.76
N VAL A 823 18.64 2.11 -18.69
CA VAL A 823 17.56 1.20 -19.07
C VAL A 823 17.32 0.12 -18.02
N GLY A 824 16.15 -0.52 -18.02
CA GLY A 824 15.81 -1.57 -17.06
C GLY A 824 16.80 -2.73 -16.98
N GLY A 825 17.37 -3.13 -18.12
CA GLY A 825 18.44 -4.13 -18.19
C GLY A 825 17.97 -5.55 -18.46
N PRO A 826 18.79 -6.57 -18.18
CA PRO A 826 18.44 -7.97 -18.40
C PRO A 826 17.16 -8.37 -17.64
N SER A 827 16.25 -9.09 -18.30
CA SER A 827 14.96 -9.53 -17.74
C SER A 827 15.06 -10.82 -16.91
N ALA A 828 16.21 -11.48 -16.95
CA ALA A 828 16.52 -12.67 -16.16
C ALA A 828 18.00 -12.62 -15.72
N ALA A 829 18.40 -13.55 -14.85
CA ALA A 829 19.79 -13.77 -14.50
C ALA A 829 20.59 -14.44 -15.64
N ASP A 830 20.58 -13.79 -16.79
CA ASP A 830 21.29 -14.12 -18.02
C ASP A 830 21.72 -12.79 -18.66
N ASP A 831 23.02 -12.59 -18.87
CA ASP A 831 23.58 -11.37 -19.44
C ASP A 831 23.04 -11.02 -20.83
N PHE A 832 22.51 -12.02 -21.56
CA PHE A 832 21.95 -11.85 -22.90
C PHE A 832 20.43 -11.69 -22.92
N SER A 833 19.76 -11.73 -21.76
CA SER A 833 18.31 -11.52 -21.62
C SER A 833 17.89 -10.05 -21.74
N TYR A 834 18.50 -9.33 -22.68
CA TYR A 834 18.23 -7.92 -22.93
C TYR A 834 17.91 -7.69 -24.42
N SER A 835 16.91 -6.85 -24.68
CA SER A 835 16.53 -6.42 -26.03
C SER A 835 16.43 -4.90 -26.10
N ASP A 836 17.19 -4.29 -27.01
CA ASP A 836 17.09 -2.87 -27.32
C ASP A 836 15.90 -2.63 -28.26
N SER A 837 14.71 -2.59 -27.68
CA SER A 837 13.44 -2.41 -28.38
C SER A 837 12.56 -1.44 -27.61
N ARG A 838 12.08 -0.41 -28.29
CA ARG A 838 11.14 0.58 -27.73
C ARG A 838 9.85 -0.05 -27.24
N ALA A 839 9.42 -1.16 -27.83
CA ALA A 839 8.23 -1.88 -27.37
C ALA A 839 8.47 -2.74 -26.12
N ASN A 840 9.74 -2.96 -25.73
CA ASN A 840 10.09 -3.76 -24.57
C ASN A 840 10.28 -2.89 -23.33
N TYR A 841 9.17 -2.53 -22.71
CA TYR A 841 9.12 -1.79 -21.44
C TYR A 841 9.59 -2.61 -20.22
N ILE A 842 10.04 -3.86 -20.39
CA ILE A 842 10.74 -4.61 -19.33
C ILE A 842 12.22 -4.24 -19.33
N THR A 843 12.88 -4.46 -20.46
CA THR A 843 14.34 -4.34 -20.56
C THR A 843 14.80 -2.94 -20.95
N ASN A 844 13.92 -2.15 -21.59
CA ASN A 844 14.25 -0.86 -22.18
C ASN A 844 13.45 0.33 -21.63
N GLU A 845 12.65 0.14 -20.57
CA GLU A 845 12.10 1.26 -19.79
C GLU A 845 13.22 2.07 -19.15
N VAL A 846 12.96 3.36 -18.95
CA VAL A 846 13.82 4.31 -18.25
C VAL A 846 12.94 5.10 -17.28
N ALA A 847 13.45 5.39 -16.08
CA ALA A 847 12.68 6.14 -15.08
C ALA A 847 13.58 6.97 -14.17
N ILE A 848 13.00 8.01 -13.56
CA ILE A 848 13.73 8.88 -12.63
C ILE A 848 14.32 8.13 -11.43
N ASP A 849 13.63 7.09 -10.96
CA ASP A 849 14.12 6.24 -9.86
C ASP A 849 15.23 5.28 -10.30
N TYR A 850 15.28 4.91 -11.58
CA TYR A 850 16.33 4.03 -12.11
C TYR A 850 17.70 4.72 -12.05
N ASN A 851 17.72 6.01 -12.34
CA ASN A 851 18.94 6.81 -12.32
C ASN A 851 19.36 7.27 -10.91
N ALA A 852 18.50 7.15 -9.90
CA ALA A 852 18.72 7.79 -8.60
C ALA A 852 19.94 7.22 -7.86
N GLY A 853 19.90 5.92 -7.49
CA GLY A 853 21.02 5.24 -6.87
C GLY A 853 22.24 5.16 -7.81
N PHE A 854 22.01 5.02 -9.12
CA PHE A 854 23.07 5.04 -10.13
C PHE A 854 23.90 6.34 -10.07
N THR A 855 23.25 7.49 -9.98
CA THR A 855 23.91 8.80 -9.88
C THR A 855 24.74 8.91 -8.59
N GLY A 856 24.18 8.46 -7.46
CA GLY A 856 24.90 8.43 -6.18
C GLY A 856 26.14 7.51 -6.22
N ALA A 857 26.00 6.31 -6.77
CA ALA A 857 27.10 5.36 -6.92
C ALA A 857 28.22 5.89 -7.84
N LEU A 858 27.87 6.56 -8.95
CA LEU A 858 28.84 7.23 -9.80
C LEU A 858 29.62 8.32 -9.05
N ALA A 859 28.95 9.10 -8.21
CA ALA A 859 29.61 10.11 -7.39
C ALA A 859 30.57 9.49 -6.37
N PHE A 860 30.16 8.40 -5.71
CA PHE A 860 31.04 7.62 -4.82
C PHE A 860 32.32 7.18 -5.55
N LEU A 861 32.19 6.58 -6.74
CA LEU A 861 33.35 6.09 -7.52
C LEU A 861 34.25 7.22 -8.03
N ASN A 862 33.73 8.41 -8.30
CA ASN A 862 34.54 9.58 -8.64
C ASN A 862 35.27 10.19 -7.41
N GLN A 863 34.88 9.79 -6.19
CA GLN A 863 35.56 10.20 -4.95
C GLN A 863 36.77 9.31 -4.62
N LEU A 864 36.77 8.05 -5.06
CA LEU A 864 37.87 7.09 -4.87
C LEU A 864 39.12 7.49 -5.66
#